data_AF-A0A0P7HY89-F1
#
_entry.id   AF-A0A0P7HY89-F1
#
_cell.length_a   1.000
_cell.length_b   1.000
_cell.length_c   1.000
_cell.angle_alpha   90.00
_cell.angle_beta   90.00
_cell.angle_gamma   90.00
#
_symmetry.space_group_name_H-M   'P 1'
#
loop_
_entity.id
_entity.type
_entity.pdbx_description
1 polymer ?
#
loop_
_entity_poly.entity_id
_entity_poly.type
_entity_poly.pdbx_seq_one_letter_code
_entity_poly.pdbx_strand_id
1 'polypeptide(L)'
;MRWPNRRRGAVFEDGLDVRQGSFSARVILDEARFHGDACFKETVFEGPAQFRGAEFNGDANLLDDDACFEDATFAADAAFTKAQFRYADFVRVTFDGEVEFEEATFDGDAEFRAATFRERAGFRGAEFHGDANVRIDDATFADARFAGDAVFDGAAFRMAVFANATFEQGAAFDDTRFEGDTTFSGAAFGDETGFDEARFYDDAAFEGTTFNGALSLRGAEFHGGDNVEDDDLTFETAVFDGPVDATRAEFSLATFTDASFTATVSFDETTFDGDVAFTRASFTGPISFDEARFHADTSFAATTFASTLSLRGVEFQGGDNVEDDDITFEAAEFGGDVDAERAEFGLGCFSDATFEAGASFDHASFTAGVTFEDATFGGVAQFTEASFGDDTSFENCLFESAAVFPGVEFAGGDNVEDDDLTFRDATIKGPVDFRRGQFQYANFGGVTVDGPADFSNAVFELEGDFSTTTWSDEVTFLEARFRNDADFAGVAFATAAEFRGTEFQGGANSEADDLCMAEATFGGVADFEAVEFRYATFRNAAFHGTAEFAESRFGDDAQFEGAVFAGEVVFDEARFTDDASFTDVQVQGDARFRGAEFRGGANMLDDDATFTDAAFEGNVTFEQALFGYADFTNLTVAGDAVFRAATFDGVATFEHQRVAGKTDFDRATFTENATFSGVRYGGEARFDQCRFETNVDFTAARFEGQTLFTGTKFEGSPTVLADDADFREATFEAQADFDEAEFKYGNFGDATFEAAVSFTRTGFEDGGAYTDAVVQGAFEMSYAQFAGDAAIDDVVFHDDATFEGAKFTGGSNTQSRDAVFDNSEFRSGATFSTAEFNTVSFDGTRFHAEPDFDRARFLDRMYLQIAPAADAIKVNLSHAELNGGRIVQPASGGTFYDLTAATVRDVRFEPNDSELELLDYFLFRETDFDGFDFSEHLELLSRNDWNIHGFKYHEFAADTDELVLDPATLERTYLMAKNSANEFGHRKAGSEFYIKEFIYRRKKNKAVFQDGSVDTQSRLKASGKWFGNWLLYETCGYGERLWRIVYISGLVVVTWALLYATVTRGTRGPGSITTEGFDTVAGIVSPEGIQILGRTLYFSLVTFTTLGYGDVQPVGPVARTLASLESFIGALLVALVVFVIGRRMA
;
A
#
# COMPACT_ATOMS: atom_id res chain seq x y z
N MET A 1 40.94 -113.10 -24.19
CA MET A 1 42.33 -113.39 -24.61
C MET A 1 43.27 -112.83 -23.54
N ARG A 2 44.37 -113.48 -23.12
CA ARG A 2 45.30 -112.86 -22.14
C ARG A 2 46.19 -111.85 -22.87
N TRP A 3 45.80 -110.58 -22.85
CA TRP A 3 46.61 -109.46 -23.35
C TRP A 3 47.80 -109.21 -22.40
N PRO A 4 49.02 -108.89 -22.89
CA PRO A 4 50.13 -108.50 -22.02
C PRO A 4 49.96 -107.04 -21.55
N ASN A 5 49.64 -106.86 -20.27
CA ASN A 5 49.22 -105.59 -19.63
C ASN A 5 50.28 -104.47 -19.45
N ARG A 6 51.39 -104.48 -20.19
CA ARG A 6 52.40 -103.39 -20.13
C ARG A 6 53.08 -103.19 -21.48
N ARG A 7 52.83 -102.06 -22.14
CA ARG A 7 53.71 -101.53 -23.20
C ARG A 7 53.78 -100.01 -23.08
N ARG A 8 54.95 -99.48 -22.75
CA ARG A 8 55.25 -98.05 -22.96
C ARG A 8 55.81 -97.88 -24.37
N GLY A 9 55.36 -96.86 -25.10
CA GLY A 9 55.85 -96.58 -26.45
C GLY A 9 55.46 -97.66 -27.47
N ALA A 10 54.33 -98.34 -27.28
CA ALA A 10 53.85 -99.34 -28.24
C ALA A 10 53.35 -98.68 -29.51
N VAL A 11 53.74 -99.20 -30.67
CA VAL A 11 53.16 -98.82 -31.97
C VAL A 11 52.23 -99.93 -32.42
N PHE A 12 50.98 -99.57 -32.75
CA PHE A 12 49.97 -100.41 -33.37
C PHE A 12 49.78 -99.94 -34.81
N GLU A 13 50.28 -100.71 -35.77
CA GLU A 13 50.24 -100.37 -37.21
C GLU A 13 48.92 -100.74 -37.89
N ASP A 14 48.21 -101.75 -37.37
CA ASP A 14 46.85 -102.14 -37.81
C ASP A 14 45.85 -101.77 -36.69
N GLY A 15 44.56 -101.63 -37.02
CA GLY A 15 43.50 -101.30 -36.06
C GLY A 15 43.37 -102.28 -34.88
N LEU A 16 43.00 -101.75 -33.71
CA LEU A 16 42.73 -102.45 -32.47
C LEU A 16 41.21 -102.48 -32.20
N ASP A 17 40.58 -103.65 -32.34
CA ASP A 17 39.15 -103.83 -32.04
C ASP A 17 38.94 -104.71 -30.79
N VAL A 18 38.47 -104.09 -29.71
CA VAL A 18 38.04 -104.71 -28.46
C VAL A 18 36.60 -104.26 -28.16
N ARG A 19 35.62 -104.97 -28.71
CA ARG A 19 34.19 -104.76 -28.44
C ARG A 19 33.65 -105.68 -27.34
N GLN A 20 32.81 -105.15 -26.45
CA GLN A 20 32.19 -105.90 -25.34
C GLN A 20 33.21 -106.63 -24.45
N GLY A 21 34.42 -106.06 -24.35
CA GLY A 21 35.55 -106.63 -23.63
C GLY A 21 35.49 -106.38 -22.12
N SER A 22 36.35 -107.07 -21.36
CA SER A 22 36.61 -106.71 -19.96
C SER A 22 38.08 -106.85 -19.60
N PHE A 23 38.64 -105.82 -19.00
CA PHE A 23 39.99 -105.76 -18.46
C PHE A 23 39.95 -105.72 -16.93
N SER A 24 40.08 -106.90 -16.30
CA SER A 24 40.02 -107.03 -14.83
C SER A 24 41.29 -106.59 -14.09
N ALA A 25 42.29 -106.07 -14.80
CA ALA A 25 43.59 -105.69 -14.25
C ALA A 25 44.10 -104.43 -14.95
N ARG A 26 45.03 -103.71 -14.31
CA ARG A 26 45.59 -102.45 -14.83
C ARG A 26 46.04 -102.56 -16.29
N VAL A 27 45.61 -101.61 -17.11
CA VAL A 27 46.03 -101.40 -18.51
C VAL A 27 47.02 -100.22 -18.54
N ILE A 28 48.19 -100.42 -19.16
CA ILE A 28 49.18 -99.35 -19.35
C ILE A 28 49.60 -99.31 -20.81
N LEU A 29 49.21 -98.22 -21.47
CA LEU A 29 49.42 -97.84 -22.86
C LEU A 29 49.98 -96.40 -22.96
N ASP A 30 50.79 -95.99 -21.97
CA ASP A 30 51.46 -94.69 -22.02
C ASP A 30 52.35 -94.59 -23.28
N GLU A 31 52.35 -93.42 -23.93
CA GLU A 31 53.11 -93.10 -25.14
C GLU A 31 52.81 -94.06 -26.31
N ALA A 32 51.69 -94.78 -26.27
CA ALA A 32 51.29 -95.67 -27.35
C ALA A 32 50.87 -94.87 -28.58
N ARG A 33 51.25 -95.33 -29.76
CA ARG A 33 50.85 -94.76 -31.06
C ARG A 33 49.96 -95.75 -31.78
N PHE A 34 48.72 -95.36 -32.03
CA PHE A 34 47.76 -96.11 -32.83
C PHE A 34 47.69 -95.46 -34.21
N HIS A 35 48.29 -96.11 -35.22
CA HIS A 35 48.23 -95.64 -36.62
C HIS A 35 46.97 -96.14 -37.36
N GLY A 36 46.26 -97.12 -36.80
CA GLY A 36 44.94 -97.55 -37.23
C GLY A 36 43.96 -97.47 -36.06
N ASP A 37 42.66 -97.58 -36.34
CA ASP A 37 41.57 -97.25 -35.42
C ASP A 37 41.62 -98.06 -34.12
N ALA A 38 41.34 -97.42 -32.99
CA ALA A 38 41.31 -98.01 -31.66
C ALA A 38 39.88 -98.04 -31.11
N CYS A 39 39.21 -99.19 -31.21
CA CYS A 39 37.84 -99.40 -30.74
C CYS A 39 37.82 -100.20 -29.42
N PHE A 40 37.22 -99.61 -28.40
CA PHE A 40 36.92 -100.16 -27.08
C PHE A 40 35.41 -100.14 -26.76
N LYS A 41 34.55 -100.07 -27.77
CA LYS A 41 33.09 -99.96 -27.61
C LYS A 41 32.51 -101.05 -26.68
N GLU A 42 31.63 -100.63 -25.76
CA GLU A 42 30.99 -101.48 -24.74
C GLU A 42 32.00 -102.25 -23.84
N THR A 43 33.25 -101.80 -23.72
CA THR A 43 34.29 -102.47 -22.92
C THR A 43 34.31 -102.00 -21.47
N VAL A 44 34.51 -102.93 -20.54
CA VAL A 44 34.62 -102.66 -19.10
C VAL A 44 36.08 -102.72 -18.61
N PHE A 45 36.64 -101.62 -18.17
CA PHE A 45 37.93 -101.55 -17.49
C PHE A 45 37.73 -101.61 -15.97
N GLU A 46 37.86 -102.80 -15.36
CA GLU A 46 37.70 -102.94 -13.90
C GLU A 46 38.96 -102.50 -13.10
N GLY A 47 40.13 -102.51 -13.74
CA GLY A 47 41.37 -101.99 -13.16
C GLY A 47 41.84 -100.71 -13.86
N PRO A 48 42.77 -99.93 -13.25
CA PRO A 48 43.13 -98.61 -13.77
C PRO A 48 43.63 -98.64 -15.21
N ALA A 49 43.24 -97.65 -16.03
CA ALA A 49 43.59 -97.55 -17.44
C ALA A 49 44.47 -96.33 -17.71
N GLN A 50 45.69 -96.53 -18.20
CA GLN A 50 46.65 -95.44 -18.44
C GLN A 50 47.00 -95.33 -19.93
N PHE A 51 46.74 -94.16 -20.51
CA PHE A 51 46.96 -93.75 -21.90
C PHE A 51 47.73 -92.43 -21.99
N ARG A 52 48.59 -92.14 -21.00
CA ARG A 52 49.29 -90.85 -20.92
C ARG A 52 50.21 -90.64 -22.12
N GLY A 53 50.10 -89.52 -22.81
CA GLY A 53 50.89 -89.25 -24.03
C GLY A 53 50.59 -90.19 -25.19
N ALA A 54 49.47 -90.92 -25.16
CA ALA A 54 49.09 -91.81 -26.26
C ALA A 54 48.57 -91.00 -27.45
N GLU A 55 48.88 -91.43 -28.66
CA GLU A 55 48.46 -90.80 -29.92
C GLU A 55 47.50 -91.75 -30.65
N PHE A 56 46.29 -91.29 -30.92
CA PHE A 56 45.24 -91.99 -31.66
C PHE A 56 45.06 -91.33 -33.04
N ASN A 57 45.76 -91.87 -34.04
CA ASN A 57 45.86 -91.33 -35.41
C ASN A 57 45.44 -92.40 -36.44
N GLY A 58 44.20 -92.87 -36.36
CA GLY A 58 43.63 -93.96 -37.17
C GLY A 58 43.57 -93.69 -38.69
N ASP A 59 43.08 -94.68 -39.46
CA ASP A 59 42.99 -94.58 -40.91
C ASP A 59 41.90 -93.57 -41.28
N ALA A 60 42.21 -92.58 -42.13
CA ALA A 60 41.34 -91.44 -42.48
C ALA A 60 40.05 -91.76 -43.30
N ASN A 61 39.44 -92.93 -43.14
CA ASN A 61 38.18 -93.28 -43.80
C ASN A 61 36.99 -92.81 -42.95
N LEU A 62 36.17 -91.93 -43.53
CA LEU A 62 35.03 -91.20 -42.94
C LEU A 62 33.83 -92.06 -42.43
N LEU A 63 34.04 -93.29 -41.96
CA LEU A 63 32.97 -94.19 -41.52
C LEU A 63 33.15 -94.76 -40.11
N ASP A 64 34.34 -94.69 -39.51
CA ASP A 64 34.65 -95.18 -38.17
C ASP A 64 35.59 -94.17 -37.46
N ASP A 65 35.42 -93.94 -36.16
CA ASP A 65 36.24 -93.00 -35.37
C ASP A 65 37.63 -93.58 -35.03
N ASP A 66 38.65 -92.71 -35.00
CA ASP A 66 40.04 -93.10 -34.72
C ASP A 66 40.20 -93.68 -33.30
N ALA A 67 39.43 -93.17 -32.33
CA ALA A 67 39.34 -93.69 -30.97
C ALA A 67 37.87 -93.80 -30.53
N CYS A 68 37.32 -95.02 -30.50
CA CYS A 68 35.93 -95.28 -30.13
C CYS A 68 35.83 -95.95 -28.74
N PHE A 69 35.26 -95.23 -27.76
CA PHE A 69 34.94 -95.68 -26.41
C PHE A 69 33.43 -95.66 -26.12
N GLU A 70 32.60 -95.64 -27.16
CA GLU A 70 31.13 -95.63 -27.04
C GLU A 70 30.63 -96.72 -26.07
N ASP A 71 29.73 -96.34 -25.16
CA ASP A 71 29.15 -97.23 -24.14
C ASP A 71 30.18 -97.99 -23.26
N ALA A 72 31.46 -97.59 -23.25
CA ALA A 72 32.47 -98.22 -22.41
C ALA A 72 32.29 -97.83 -20.92
N THR A 73 32.81 -98.65 -20.02
CA THR A 73 32.79 -98.39 -18.57
C THR A 73 34.18 -98.49 -17.96
N PHE A 74 34.67 -97.40 -17.37
CA PHE A 74 35.90 -97.38 -16.59
C PHE A 74 35.55 -97.44 -15.10
N ALA A 75 35.59 -98.64 -14.51
CA ALA A 75 35.20 -98.84 -13.12
C ALA A 75 36.27 -98.37 -12.09
N ALA A 76 37.49 -98.06 -12.58
CA ALA A 76 38.62 -97.56 -11.81
C ALA A 76 39.32 -96.44 -12.61
N ASP A 77 40.25 -95.70 -11.97
CA ASP A 77 40.85 -94.48 -12.52
C ASP A 77 41.40 -94.63 -13.96
N ALA A 78 41.10 -93.63 -14.79
CA ALA A 78 41.53 -93.53 -16.18
C ALA A 78 42.40 -92.28 -16.39
N ALA A 79 43.52 -92.41 -17.08
CA ALA A 79 44.45 -91.29 -17.32
C ALA A 79 44.82 -91.16 -18.79
N PHE A 80 44.39 -90.07 -19.41
CA PHE A 80 44.63 -89.63 -20.78
C PHE A 80 45.46 -88.33 -20.83
N THR A 81 46.16 -87.97 -19.75
CA THR A 81 47.04 -86.80 -19.67
C THR A 81 47.97 -86.69 -20.91
N LYS A 82 47.96 -85.56 -21.61
CA LYS A 82 48.74 -85.31 -22.85
C LYS A 82 48.46 -86.28 -23.99
N ALA A 83 47.35 -87.01 -23.96
CA ALA A 83 46.94 -87.85 -25.09
C ALA A 83 46.53 -86.96 -26.27
N GLN A 84 46.76 -87.45 -27.47
CA GLN A 84 46.38 -86.79 -28.72
C GLN A 84 45.35 -87.66 -29.42
N PHE A 85 44.19 -87.07 -29.68
CA PHE A 85 43.09 -87.69 -30.40
C PHE A 85 42.84 -86.89 -31.66
N ARG A 86 42.70 -87.57 -32.80
CA ARG A 86 42.21 -86.91 -34.01
C ARG A 86 40.69 -86.93 -34.10
N TYR A 87 40.05 -88.07 -33.85
CA TYR A 87 38.60 -88.16 -33.63
C TYR A 87 38.35 -89.08 -32.44
N ALA A 88 37.52 -88.64 -31.48
CA ALA A 88 37.27 -89.37 -30.25
C ALA A 88 35.78 -89.47 -29.92
N ASP A 89 35.27 -90.71 -29.94
CA ASP A 89 33.90 -91.03 -29.54
C ASP A 89 33.88 -91.58 -28.11
N PHE A 90 33.37 -90.78 -27.19
CA PHE A 90 33.09 -91.11 -25.79
C PHE A 90 31.58 -91.10 -25.50
N VAL A 91 30.73 -91.26 -26.51
CA VAL A 91 29.27 -91.19 -26.36
C VAL A 91 28.78 -92.25 -25.38
N ARG A 92 27.99 -91.83 -24.39
CA ARG A 92 27.44 -92.68 -23.31
C ARG A 92 28.50 -93.49 -22.55
N VAL A 93 29.77 -93.06 -22.57
CA VAL A 93 30.80 -93.67 -21.73
C VAL A 93 30.49 -93.43 -20.25
N THR A 94 30.84 -94.37 -19.39
CA THR A 94 30.73 -94.22 -17.93
C THR A 94 32.10 -94.32 -17.28
N PHE A 95 32.53 -93.26 -16.59
CA PHE A 95 33.70 -93.26 -15.70
C PHE A 95 33.23 -93.32 -14.25
N ASP A 96 33.45 -94.46 -13.57
CA ASP A 96 33.14 -94.62 -12.14
C ASP A 96 34.29 -94.19 -11.24
N GLY A 97 35.52 -94.21 -11.73
CA GLY A 97 36.70 -93.66 -11.06
C GLY A 97 37.11 -92.32 -11.67
N GLU A 98 38.10 -91.67 -11.06
CA GLU A 98 38.63 -90.38 -11.55
C GLU A 98 39.17 -90.51 -12.98
N VAL A 99 38.89 -89.50 -13.81
CA VAL A 99 39.43 -89.44 -15.18
C VAL A 99 40.19 -88.13 -15.42
N GLU A 100 41.39 -88.26 -16.01
CA GLU A 100 42.29 -87.13 -16.27
C GLU A 100 42.63 -87.01 -17.76
N PHE A 101 42.16 -85.93 -18.39
CA PHE A 101 42.47 -85.45 -19.74
C PHE A 101 43.35 -84.20 -19.73
N GLU A 102 44.08 -83.92 -18.64
CA GLU A 102 44.93 -82.72 -18.53
C GLU A 102 45.92 -82.61 -19.71
N GLU A 103 45.99 -81.42 -20.31
CA GLU A 103 46.79 -81.11 -21.50
C GLU A 103 46.57 -82.08 -22.68
N ALA A 104 45.42 -82.78 -22.76
CA ALA A 104 45.08 -83.60 -23.91
C ALA A 104 44.68 -82.71 -25.10
N THR A 105 44.99 -83.18 -26.31
CA THR A 105 44.66 -82.47 -27.56
C THR A 105 43.68 -83.30 -28.36
N PHE A 106 42.57 -82.70 -28.76
CA PHE A 106 41.56 -83.24 -29.67
C PHE A 106 41.63 -82.42 -30.97
N ASP A 107 42.37 -82.93 -31.96
CA ASP A 107 42.62 -82.25 -33.24
C ASP A 107 41.41 -82.24 -34.19
N GLY A 108 40.39 -83.06 -33.91
CA GLY A 108 39.10 -83.13 -34.59
C GLY A 108 38.01 -83.51 -33.57
N ASP A 109 36.85 -83.97 -34.03
CA ASP A 109 35.62 -84.07 -33.21
C ASP A 109 35.80 -84.91 -31.94
N ALA A 110 35.36 -84.35 -30.80
CA ALA A 110 35.36 -84.98 -29.49
C ALA A 110 33.92 -85.13 -28.94
N GLU A 111 33.34 -86.32 -29.05
CA GLU A 111 31.96 -86.58 -28.63
C GLU A 111 31.88 -87.19 -27.22
N PHE A 112 31.48 -86.39 -26.23
CA PHE A 112 31.16 -86.81 -24.85
C PHE A 112 29.66 -86.81 -24.56
N ARG A 113 28.83 -86.80 -25.61
CA ARG A 113 27.37 -86.70 -25.48
C ARG A 113 26.80 -87.82 -24.60
N ALA A 114 25.98 -87.45 -23.62
CA ALA A 114 25.41 -88.33 -22.61
C ALA A 114 26.43 -89.18 -21.83
N ALA A 115 27.70 -88.77 -21.77
CA ALA A 115 28.71 -89.40 -20.91
C ALA A 115 28.38 -89.20 -19.43
N THR A 116 28.80 -90.13 -18.57
CA THR A 116 28.63 -90.05 -17.12
C THR A 116 29.98 -90.12 -16.41
N PHE A 117 30.31 -89.09 -15.64
CA PHE A 117 31.49 -89.00 -14.79
C PHE A 117 31.06 -89.04 -13.32
N ARG A 118 31.32 -90.13 -12.60
CA ARG A 118 30.83 -90.30 -11.21
C ARG A 118 31.72 -89.68 -10.14
N GLU A 119 33.01 -89.59 -10.44
CA GLU A 119 34.03 -88.95 -9.62
C GLU A 119 34.67 -87.80 -10.43
N ARG A 120 35.72 -87.16 -9.91
CA ARG A 120 36.39 -86.01 -10.55
C ARG A 120 36.77 -86.28 -12.01
N ALA A 121 36.43 -85.34 -12.89
CA ALA A 121 36.80 -85.31 -14.30
C ALA A 121 37.66 -84.07 -14.60
N GLY A 122 38.96 -84.29 -14.86
CA GLY A 122 39.92 -83.23 -15.15
C GLY A 122 40.19 -83.06 -16.64
N PHE A 123 40.06 -81.84 -17.14
CA PHE A 123 40.34 -81.37 -18.50
C PHE A 123 41.26 -80.15 -18.51
N ARG A 124 42.00 -79.91 -17.41
CA ARG A 124 42.85 -78.72 -17.25
C ARG A 124 43.82 -78.56 -18.43
N GLY A 125 43.77 -77.41 -19.10
CA GLY A 125 44.63 -77.10 -20.24
C GLY A 125 44.43 -77.99 -21.47
N ALA A 126 43.31 -78.72 -21.56
CA ALA A 126 42.98 -79.51 -22.75
C ALA A 126 42.63 -78.59 -23.94
N GLU A 127 43.00 -79.01 -25.15
CA GLU A 127 42.75 -78.24 -26.38
C GLU A 127 41.81 -79.04 -27.30
N PHE A 128 40.71 -78.43 -27.73
CA PHE A 128 39.70 -78.99 -28.63
C PHE A 128 39.66 -78.15 -29.91
N HIS A 129 40.35 -78.59 -30.96
CA HIS A 129 40.59 -77.83 -32.19
C HIS A 129 39.53 -78.05 -33.28
N GLY A 130 38.92 -79.22 -33.32
CA GLY A 130 37.82 -79.53 -34.24
C GLY A 130 38.17 -79.57 -35.73
N ASP A 131 37.22 -80.01 -36.56
CA ASP A 131 37.41 -80.16 -38.01
C ASP A 131 37.00 -78.90 -38.78
N ALA A 132 37.90 -78.36 -39.61
CA ALA A 132 37.68 -77.09 -40.30
C ALA A 132 36.55 -77.05 -41.37
N ASN A 133 35.73 -78.10 -41.56
CA ASN A 133 34.83 -78.23 -42.71
C ASN A 133 33.46 -78.91 -42.50
N VAL A 134 32.94 -79.10 -41.27
CA VAL A 134 31.58 -79.62 -41.08
C VAL A 134 30.83 -78.79 -40.04
N ARG A 135 29.55 -78.48 -40.31
CA ARG A 135 28.62 -77.74 -39.42
C ARG A 135 28.09 -78.61 -38.26
N ILE A 136 28.93 -79.46 -37.67
CA ILE A 136 28.52 -80.35 -36.57
C ILE A 136 29.67 -80.42 -35.57
N ASP A 137 29.43 -79.83 -34.39
CA ASP A 137 30.07 -79.91 -33.07
C ASP A 137 31.52 -80.42 -32.97
N ASP A 138 32.48 -79.50 -32.76
CA ASP A 138 33.90 -79.84 -32.54
C ASP A 138 34.14 -80.54 -31.17
N ALA A 139 33.46 -80.09 -30.10
CA ALA A 139 33.43 -80.75 -28.80
C ALA A 139 32.02 -80.74 -28.20
N THR A 140 31.40 -81.90 -28.04
CA THR A 140 30.02 -82.01 -27.50
C THR A 140 29.97 -82.77 -26.19
N PHE A 141 29.54 -82.10 -25.12
CA PHE A 141 29.17 -82.61 -23.81
C PHE A 141 27.66 -82.55 -23.58
N ALA A 142 26.87 -82.44 -24.65
CA ALA A 142 25.42 -82.37 -24.53
C ALA A 142 24.85 -83.56 -23.74
N ASP A 143 23.89 -83.30 -22.86
CA ASP A 143 23.28 -84.30 -21.96
C ASP A 143 24.28 -85.03 -21.04
N ALA A 144 25.55 -84.61 -20.95
CA ALA A 144 26.54 -85.24 -20.09
C ALA A 144 26.22 -85.00 -18.61
N ARG A 145 26.58 -85.96 -17.76
CA ARG A 145 26.39 -85.91 -16.32
C ARG A 145 27.71 -85.99 -15.58
N PHE A 146 28.11 -84.89 -14.95
CA PHE A 146 29.24 -84.79 -14.03
C PHE A 146 28.72 -84.84 -12.60
N ALA A 147 28.78 -86.02 -11.98
CA ALA A 147 28.38 -86.22 -10.59
C ALA A 147 29.48 -85.87 -9.58
N GLY A 148 30.75 -85.82 -10.01
CA GLY A 148 31.87 -85.25 -9.25
C GLY A 148 32.38 -83.95 -9.89
N ASP A 149 33.43 -83.35 -9.31
CA ASP A 149 33.99 -82.08 -9.81
C ASP A 149 34.42 -82.16 -11.29
N ALA A 150 34.04 -81.17 -12.08
CA ALA A 150 34.45 -81.01 -13.47
C ALA A 150 35.43 -79.84 -13.59
N VAL A 151 36.67 -80.10 -14.01
CA VAL A 151 37.73 -79.08 -14.01
C VAL A 151 38.25 -78.86 -15.42
N PHE A 152 37.84 -77.76 -16.03
CA PHE A 152 38.22 -77.31 -17.36
C PHE A 152 39.22 -76.14 -17.34
N ASP A 153 39.78 -75.76 -16.18
CA ASP A 153 40.64 -74.57 -16.08
C ASP A 153 41.72 -74.50 -17.19
N GLY A 154 41.79 -73.36 -17.86
CA GLY A 154 42.76 -73.10 -18.93
C GLY A 154 42.56 -73.94 -20.19
N ALA A 155 41.45 -74.66 -20.33
CA ALA A 155 41.12 -75.38 -21.57
C ALA A 155 40.85 -74.40 -22.72
N ALA A 156 40.99 -74.88 -23.95
CA ALA A 156 40.67 -74.12 -25.15
C ALA A 156 39.70 -74.93 -26.01
N PHE A 157 38.55 -74.33 -26.32
CA PHE A 157 37.52 -74.90 -27.17
C PHE A 157 37.36 -74.03 -28.40
N ARG A 158 37.38 -74.64 -29.59
CA ARG A 158 37.00 -73.93 -30.80
C ARG A 158 35.49 -73.76 -30.94
N MET A 159 34.71 -74.82 -30.70
CA MET A 159 33.27 -74.77 -30.52
C MET A 159 32.91 -75.78 -29.43
N ALA A 160 32.01 -75.43 -28.51
CA ALA A 160 31.66 -76.30 -27.38
C ALA A 160 30.16 -76.36 -27.11
N VAL A 161 29.62 -77.57 -26.97
CA VAL A 161 28.21 -77.80 -26.68
C VAL A 161 28.06 -78.50 -25.33
N PHE A 162 27.61 -77.77 -24.31
CA PHE A 162 27.25 -78.26 -22.98
C PHE A 162 25.73 -78.26 -22.74
N ALA A 163 24.93 -78.14 -23.81
CA ALA A 163 23.47 -78.08 -23.72
C ALA A 163 22.88 -79.24 -22.90
N ASN A 164 22.01 -78.93 -21.95
CA ASN A 164 21.40 -79.88 -20.99
C ASN A 164 22.40 -80.72 -20.16
N ALA A 165 23.67 -80.33 -20.09
CA ALA A 165 24.63 -80.99 -19.21
C ALA A 165 24.26 -80.75 -17.74
N THR A 166 24.52 -81.73 -16.88
CA THR A 166 24.30 -81.62 -15.43
C THR A 166 25.62 -81.74 -14.70
N PHE A 167 25.97 -80.71 -13.94
CA PHE A 167 27.11 -80.66 -13.02
C PHE A 167 26.57 -80.69 -11.58
N GLU A 168 26.68 -81.82 -10.88
CA GLU A 168 26.10 -81.96 -9.52
C GLU A 168 27.01 -81.43 -8.41
N GLN A 169 28.30 -81.25 -8.70
CA GLN A 169 29.32 -80.69 -7.81
C GLN A 169 30.01 -79.52 -8.54
N GLY A 170 31.17 -79.06 -8.06
CA GLY A 170 31.83 -77.87 -8.60
C GLY A 170 32.24 -78.02 -10.06
N ALA A 171 32.04 -76.96 -10.84
CA ALA A 171 32.44 -76.89 -12.25
C ALA A 171 33.33 -75.67 -12.48
N ALA A 172 34.61 -75.90 -12.79
CA ALA A 172 35.59 -74.83 -12.93
C ALA A 172 36.01 -74.68 -14.39
N PHE A 173 35.86 -73.48 -14.92
CA PHE A 173 36.21 -73.04 -16.28
C PHE A 173 37.11 -71.79 -16.23
N ASP A 174 37.83 -71.58 -15.13
CA ASP A 174 38.70 -70.42 -14.97
C ASP A 174 39.81 -70.40 -16.04
N ASP A 175 40.19 -69.23 -16.56
CA ASP A 175 41.15 -69.05 -17.65
C ASP A 175 40.81 -69.79 -18.97
N THR A 176 39.58 -70.33 -19.12
CA THR A 176 39.17 -71.09 -20.30
C THR A 176 38.95 -70.16 -21.49
N ARG A 177 39.30 -70.64 -22.70
CA ARG A 177 39.07 -69.91 -23.96
C ARG A 177 38.05 -70.64 -24.82
N PHE A 178 36.97 -69.96 -25.16
CA PHE A 178 36.01 -70.37 -26.16
C PHE A 178 36.25 -69.52 -27.41
N GLU A 179 36.92 -70.07 -28.41
CA GLU A 179 37.35 -69.36 -29.64
C GLU A 179 36.23 -69.19 -30.68
N GLY A 180 35.11 -69.88 -30.50
CA GLY A 180 33.90 -69.86 -31.34
C GLY A 180 32.68 -70.23 -30.48
N ASP A 181 31.51 -70.37 -31.12
CA ASP A 181 30.23 -70.48 -30.42
C ASP A 181 30.22 -71.55 -29.32
N THR A 182 29.69 -71.17 -28.16
CA THR A 182 29.51 -72.09 -27.04
C THR A 182 28.10 -72.02 -26.47
N THR A 183 27.52 -73.16 -26.15
CA THR A 183 26.19 -73.23 -25.55
C THR A 183 26.18 -74.08 -24.29
N PHE A 184 25.69 -73.49 -23.21
CA PHE A 184 25.31 -74.11 -21.95
C PHE A 184 23.78 -74.16 -21.79
N SER A 185 23.00 -73.91 -22.85
CA SER A 185 21.55 -73.77 -22.77
C SER A 185 20.89 -74.99 -22.10
N GLY A 186 20.04 -74.72 -21.10
CA GLY A 186 19.38 -75.74 -20.28
C GLY A 186 20.31 -76.56 -19.37
N ALA A 187 21.58 -76.20 -19.23
CA ALA A 187 22.49 -76.85 -18.30
C ALA A 187 22.07 -76.59 -16.83
N ALA A 188 22.46 -77.50 -15.95
CA ALA A 188 22.19 -77.38 -14.52
C ALA A 188 23.49 -77.52 -13.72
N PHE A 189 23.87 -76.44 -13.05
CA PHE A 189 24.99 -76.38 -12.12
C PHE A 189 24.46 -76.49 -10.68
N GLY A 190 24.85 -77.55 -9.98
CA GLY A 190 24.36 -77.90 -8.65
C GLY A 190 25.14 -77.28 -7.50
N ASP A 191 26.38 -76.85 -7.75
CA ASP A 191 27.31 -76.26 -6.79
C ASP A 191 28.11 -75.11 -7.44
N GLU A 192 29.16 -74.62 -6.78
CA GLU A 192 30.02 -73.53 -7.24
C GLU A 192 30.51 -73.70 -8.70
N THR A 193 30.31 -72.67 -9.51
CA THR A 193 30.71 -72.60 -10.92
C THR A 193 31.60 -71.40 -11.14
N GLY A 194 32.82 -71.63 -11.65
CA GLY A 194 33.82 -70.59 -11.90
C GLY A 194 34.09 -70.40 -13.39
N PHE A 195 34.11 -69.15 -13.83
CA PHE A 195 34.52 -68.69 -15.16
C PHE A 195 35.47 -67.49 -15.00
N ASP A 196 36.24 -67.44 -13.91
CA ASP A 196 37.12 -66.30 -13.64
C ASP A 196 38.17 -66.18 -14.75
N GLU A 197 38.33 -64.98 -15.32
CA GLU A 197 39.24 -64.69 -16.45
C GLU A 197 38.99 -65.57 -17.69
N ALA A 198 37.81 -66.19 -17.80
CA ALA A 198 37.40 -66.93 -18.99
C ALA A 198 37.12 -65.95 -20.15
N ARG A 199 37.38 -66.40 -21.39
CA ARG A 199 37.26 -65.57 -22.59
C ARG A 199 36.38 -66.26 -23.61
N PHE A 200 35.30 -65.58 -23.98
CA PHE A 200 34.35 -65.99 -25.00
C PHE A 200 34.54 -65.05 -26.20
N TYR A 201 35.15 -65.55 -27.27
CA TYR A 201 35.51 -64.76 -28.44
C TYR A 201 34.39 -64.61 -29.47
N ASP A 202 33.33 -65.40 -29.34
CA ASP A 202 32.16 -65.51 -30.23
C ASP A 202 30.93 -65.78 -29.33
N ASP A 203 29.78 -66.11 -29.91
CA ASP A 203 28.51 -66.21 -29.18
C ASP A 203 28.50 -67.23 -28.02
N ALA A 204 27.91 -66.84 -26.90
CA ALA A 204 27.77 -67.65 -25.70
C ALA A 204 26.31 -67.73 -25.22
N ALA A 205 25.71 -68.92 -25.26
CA ALA A 205 24.32 -69.11 -24.87
C ALA A 205 24.18 -69.86 -23.53
N PHE A 206 23.53 -69.22 -22.56
CA PHE A 206 23.15 -69.77 -21.24
C PHE A 206 21.63 -69.77 -21.04
N GLU A 207 20.84 -69.65 -22.11
CA GLU A 207 19.37 -69.66 -22.06
C GLU A 207 18.82 -70.84 -21.22
N GLY A 208 17.95 -70.53 -20.26
CA GLY A 208 17.31 -71.53 -19.40
C GLY A 208 18.26 -72.33 -18.48
N THR A 209 19.50 -71.88 -18.31
CA THR A 209 20.48 -72.50 -17.41
C THR A 209 20.07 -72.28 -15.95
N THR A 210 20.32 -73.26 -15.09
CA THR A 210 20.10 -73.12 -13.64
C THR A 210 21.42 -73.20 -12.87
N PHE A 211 21.77 -72.16 -12.12
CA PHE A 211 22.89 -72.10 -11.20
C PHE A 211 22.39 -72.19 -9.75
N ASN A 212 22.46 -73.37 -9.14
CA ASN A 212 22.04 -73.60 -7.75
C ASN A 212 23.11 -73.17 -6.73
N GLY A 213 24.38 -73.17 -7.14
CA GLY A 213 25.54 -72.71 -6.36
C GLY A 213 26.03 -71.33 -6.79
N ALA A 214 27.12 -70.86 -6.18
CA ALA A 214 27.71 -69.57 -6.53
C ALA A 214 28.27 -69.56 -7.97
N LEU A 215 28.06 -68.47 -8.70
CA LEU A 215 28.64 -68.22 -10.01
C LEU A 215 29.69 -67.11 -9.90
N SER A 216 30.93 -67.40 -10.27
CA SER A 216 32.03 -66.43 -10.34
C SER A 216 32.38 -66.18 -11.81
N LEU A 217 32.36 -64.92 -12.22
CA LEU A 217 32.63 -64.39 -13.56
C LEU A 217 33.68 -63.26 -13.48
N ARG A 218 34.56 -63.28 -12.46
CA ARG A 218 35.45 -62.14 -12.22
C ARG A 218 36.44 -61.98 -13.36
N GLY A 219 36.47 -60.79 -13.96
CA GLY A 219 37.34 -60.54 -15.11
C GLY A 219 37.03 -61.38 -16.34
N ALA A 220 35.85 -62.00 -16.43
CA ALA A 220 35.44 -62.73 -17.61
C ALA A 220 35.19 -61.77 -18.77
N GLU A 221 35.65 -62.12 -19.98
CA GLU A 221 35.53 -61.31 -21.19
C GLU A 221 34.56 -61.99 -22.18
N PHE A 222 33.47 -61.33 -22.56
CA PHE A 222 32.51 -61.79 -23.57
C PHE A 222 32.50 -60.83 -24.76
N HIS A 223 33.16 -61.22 -25.86
CA HIS A 223 33.41 -60.34 -27.01
C HIS A 223 32.36 -60.40 -28.13
N GLY A 224 31.57 -61.49 -28.23
CA GLY A 224 30.54 -61.63 -29.26
C GLY A 224 31.05 -61.94 -30.68
N GLY A 225 30.15 -62.40 -31.54
CA GLY A 225 30.39 -62.74 -32.95
C GLY A 225 30.42 -61.55 -33.90
N ASP A 226 30.10 -61.73 -35.19
CA ASP A 226 29.98 -60.58 -36.10
C ASP A 226 28.76 -59.73 -35.69
N ASN A 227 28.98 -58.43 -35.42
CA ASN A 227 28.06 -57.40 -34.89
C ASN A 227 26.73 -57.17 -35.68
N VAL A 228 26.04 -58.22 -36.08
CA VAL A 228 24.87 -58.24 -36.95
C VAL A 228 23.74 -59.12 -36.39
N GLU A 229 24.00 -59.94 -35.37
CA GLU A 229 23.00 -60.74 -34.66
C GLU A 229 22.92 -60.24 -33.20
N ASP A 230 21.70 -60.07 -32.67
CA ASP A 230 21.42 -59.42 -31.37
C ASP A 230 21.64 -60.37 -30.15
N ASP A 231 22.51 -61.38 -30.26
CA ASP A 231 22.53 -62.54 -29.35
C ASP A 231 23.94 -62.99 -28.88
N ASP A 232 24.94 -62.08 -28.82
CA ASP A 232 26.34 -62.39 -28.42
C ASP A 232 26.43 -63.15 -27.08
N LEU A 233 25.65 -62.73 -26.08
CA LEU A 233 25.52 -63.41 -24.80
C LEU A 233 24.07 -63.43 -24.34
N THR A 234 23.50 -64.62 -24.17
CA THR A 234 22.12 -64.77 -23.67
C THR A 234 22.04 -65.58 -22.38
N PHE A 235 21.44 -64.98 -21.35
CA PHE A 235 20.96 -65.60 -20.12
C PHE A 235 19.44 -65.58 -20.05
N GLU A 236 18.74 -65.52 -21.19
CA GLU A 236 17.28 -65.44 -21.21
C GLU A 236 16.66 -66.61 -20.44
N THR A 237 15.71 -66.31 -19.54
CA THR A 237 15.07 -67.27 -18.62
C THR A 237 16.00 -68.06 -17.69
N ALA A 238 17.29 -67.69 -17.57
CA ALA A 238 18.21 -68.34 -16.66
C ALA A 238 17.83 -68.09 -15.19
N VAL A 239 18.14 -69.07 -14.33
CA VAL A 239 17.83 -69.02 -12.90
C VAL A 239 19.13 -69.09 -12.09
N PHE A 240 19.39 -68.05 -11.31
CA PHE A 240 20.54 -67.91 -10.42
C PHE A 240 20.07 -67.99 -8.96
N ASP A 241 20.14 -69.19 -8.40
CA ASP A 241 19.76 -69.45 -7.01
C ASP A 241 20.90 -69.20 -6.01
N GLY A 242 22.14 -69.27 -6.48
CA GLY A 242 23.34 -68.89 -5.72
C GLY A 242 23.81 -67.46 -6.03
N PRO A 243 24.76 -66.93 -5.24
CA PRO A 243 25.29 -65.58 -5.45
C PRO A 243 26.08 -65.49 -6.77
N VAL A 244 26.00 -64.34 -7.42
CA VAL A 244 26.71 -64.04 -8.67
C VAL A 244 27.73 -62.94 -8.41
N ASP A 245 28.98 -63.18 -8.80
CA ASP A 245 30.06 -62.20 -8.74
C ASP A 245 30.64 -62.01 -10.14
N ALA A 246 30.26 -60.92 -10.80
CA ALA A 246 30.73 -60.52 -12.12
C ALA A 246 31.63 -59.29 -12.05
N THR A 247 32.29 -59.07 -10.90
CA THR A 247 33.16 -57.89 -10.69
C THR A 247 34.23 -57.82 -11.78
N ARG A 248 34.36 -56.65 -12.43
CA ARG A 248 35.29 -56.41 -13.56
C ARG A 248 35.10 -57.32 -14.77
N ALA A 249 33.94 -57.96 -14.92
CA ALA A 249 33.59 -58.63 -16.17
C ALA A 249 33.43 -57.58 -17.30
N GLU A 250 33.66 -58.02 -18.53
CA GLU A 250 33.45 -57.24 -19.75
C GLU A 250 32.39 -57.96 -20.59
N PHE A 251 31.27 -57.29 -20.83
CA PHE A 251 30.17 -57.76 -21.66
C PHE A 251 30.07 -56.89 -22.90
N SER A 252 29.98 -57.49 -24.09
CA SER A 252 29.62 -56.76 -25.31
C SER A 252 28.10 -56.61 -25.36
N LEU A 253 27.39 -57.25 -26.29
CA LEU A 253 25.92 -57.35 -26.23
C LEU A 253 25.52 -58.46 -25.25
N ALA A 254 24.62 -58.18 -24.31
CA ALA A 254 24.17 -59.18 -23.34
C ALA A 254 22.67 -59.08 -22.99
N THR A 255 21.95 -60.21 -22.97
CA THR A 255 20.55 -60.24 -22.52
C THR A 255 20.36 -61.14 -21.31
N PHE A 256 19.68 -60.58 -20.31
CA PHE A 256 19.20 -61.21 -19.07
C PHE A 256 17.66 -61.16 -19.02
N THR A 257 17.01 -61.07 -20.16
CA THR A 257 15.55 -60.95 -20.26
C THR A 257 14.86 -62.13 -19.55
N ASP A 258 13.86 -61.82 -18.71
CA ASP A 258 13.13 -62.81 -17.90
C ASP A 258 14.03 -63.69 -16.98
N ALA A 259 15.28 -63.30 -16.72
CA ALA A 259 16.18 -64.01 -15.81
C ALA A 259 15.77 -63.78 -14.34
N SER A 260 16.03 -64.78 -13.49
CA SER A 260 15.70 -64.71 -12.06
C SER A 260 16.95 -64.87 -11.20
N PHE A 261 17.20 -63.90 -10.32
CA PHE A 261 18.30 -63.86 -9.38
C PHE A 261 17.76 -63.88 -7.96
N THR A 262 17.96 -64.98 -7.22
CA THR A 262 17.39 -65.11 -5.88
C THR A 262 18.34 -64.71 -4.75
N ALA A 263 19.65 -64.72 -5.02
CA ALA A 263 20.71 -64.35 -4.09
C ALA A 263 21.37 -63.00 -4.45
N THR A 264 22.49 -62.67 -3.79
CA THR A 264 23.24 -61.43 -4.01
C THR A 264 23.94 -61.45 -5.37
N VAL A 265 23.88 -60.32 -6.08
CA VAL A 265 24.54 -60.11 -7.38
C VAL A 265 25.46 -58.90 -7.29
N SER A 266 26.70 -59.02 -7.77
CA SER A 266 27.63 -57.90 -7.94
C SER A 266 28.09 -57.81 -9.39
N PHE A 267 27.85 -56.66 -10.00
CA PHE A 267 28.39 -56.17 -11.27
C PHE A 267 29.32 -54.97 -11.02
N ASP A 268 29.99 -54.95 -9.86
CA ASP A 268 30.84 -53.81 -9.49
C ASP A 268 32.04 -53.71 -10.42
N GLU A 269 32.38 -52.50 -10.85
CA GLU A 269 33.45 -52.23 -11.82
C GLU A 269 33.30 -53.01 -13.17
N THR A 270 32.11 -53.54 -13.47
CA THR A 270 31.80 -54.24 -14.74
C THR A 270 31.68 -53.23 -15.87
N THR A 271 32.12 -53.61 -17.07
CA THR A 271 31.93 -52.82 -18.30
C THR A 271 30.97 -53.53 -19.25
N PHE A 272 29.95 -52.82 -19.70
CA PHE A 272 29.04 -53.22 -20.77
C PHE A 272 29.34 -52.34 -21.99
N ASP A 273 30.04 -52.90 -22.97
CA ASP A 273 30.48 -52.21 -24.19
C ASP A 273 29.40 -52.20 -25.31
N GLY A 274 28.42 -53.10 -25.23
CA GLY A 274 27.25 -53.17 -26.12
C GLY A 274 25.94 -53.16 -25.35
N ASP A 275 24.83 -53.23 -26.09
CA ASP A 275 23.48 -53.11 -25.52
C ASP A 275 23.22 -54.22 -24.50
N VAL A 276 22.59 -53.86 -23.38
CA VAL A 276 22.26 -54.82 -22.31
C VAL A 276 20.81 -54.74 -21.87
N ALA A 277 20.13 -55.88 -21.90
CA ALA A 277 18.71 -55.98 -21.56
C ALA A 277 18.48 -56.85 -20.31
N PHE A 278 18.02 -56.22 -19.24
CA PHE A 278 17.47 -56.86 -18.04
C PHE A 278 15.93 -56.86 -18.04
N THR A 279 15.29 -56.63 -19.20
CA THR A 279 13.84 -56.50 -19.33
C THR A 279 13.09 -57.66 -18.63
N ARG A 280 12.17 -57.33 -17.72
CA ARG A 280 11.41 -58.29 -16.88
C ARG A 280 12.26 -59.25 -16.03
N ALA A 281 13.54 -58.94 -15.80
CA ALA A 281 14.34 -59.69 -14.84
C ALA A 281 13.80 -59.49 -13.42
N SER A 282 14.07 -60.46 -12.55
CA SER A 282 13.67 -60.41 -11.15
C SER A 282 14.85 -60.63 -10.22
N PHE A 283 15.18 -59.62 -9.43
CA PHE A 283 16.20 -59.64 -8.40
C PHE A 283 15.53 -59.68 -7.02
N THR A 284 15.56 -60.84 -6.35
CA THR A 284 15.02 -60.94 -4.98
C THR A 284 16.07 -60.66 -3.90
N GLY A 285 17.35 -60.87 -4.22
CA GLY A 285 18.49 -60.51 -3.38
C GLY A 285 19.04 -59.11 -3.70
N PRO A 286 19.97 -58.58 -2.88
CA PRO A 286 20.62 -57.30 -3.15
C PRO A 286 21.47 -57.35 -4.42
N ILE A 287 21.46 -56.26 -5.18
CA ILE A 287 22.27 -56.09 -6.39
C ILE A 287 23.10 -54.80 -6.33
N SER A 288 24.32 -54.87 -6.84
CA SER A 288 25.26 -53.76 -6.89
C SER A 288 25.86 -53.63 -8.28
N PHE A 289 25.89 -52.41 -8.79
CA PHE A 289 26.57 -51.97 -10.02
C PHE A 289 27.53 -50.81 -9.69
N ASP A 290 28.14 -50.83 -8.51
CA ASP A 290 28.98 -49.73 -8.05
C ASP A 290 30.18 -49.57 -8.99
N GLU A 291 30.42 -48.34 -9.47
CA GLU A 291 31.46 -48.01 -10.45
C GLU A 291 31.38 -48.80 -11.78
N ALA A 292 30.23 -49.39 -12.11
CA ALA A 292 30.00 -50.02 -13.40
C ALA A 292 29.87 -48.98 -14.53
N ARG A 293 30.19 -49.39 -15.75
CA ARG A 293 30.16 -48.55 -16.96
C ARG A 293 29.30 -49.20 -18.02
N PHE A 294 28.30 -48.48 -18.50
CA PHE A 294 27.45 -48.87 -19.62
C PHE A 294 27.74 -47.90 -20.77
N HIS A 295 28.41 -48.36 -21.82
CA HIS A 295 28.78 -47.53 -22.97
C HIS A 295 27.73 -47.53 -24.10
N ALA A 296 26.66 -48.29 -23.94
CA ALA A 296 25.57 -48.47 -24.90
C ALA A 296 24.23 -48.63 -24.16
N ASP A 297 23.16 -48.90 -24.91
CA ASP A 297 21.80 -48.74 -24.41
C ASP A 297 21.45 -49.85 -23.40
N THR A 298 20.82 -49.46 -22.29
CA THR A 298 20.54 -50.36 -21.17
C THR A 298 19.06 -50.38 -20.83
N SER A 299 18.43 -51.56 -20.83
CA SER A 299 17.02 -51.71 -20.47
C SER A 299 16.82 -52.48 -19.17
N PHE A 300 16.27 -51.81 -18.16
CA PHE A 300 15.68 -52.41 -16.96
C PHE A 300 14.14 -52.34 -16.99
N ALA A 301 13.53 -52.18 -18.16
CA ALA A 301 12.07 -52.05 -18.28
C ALA A 301 11.33 -53.23 -17.63
N ALA A 302 10.33 -52.92 -16.80
CA ALA A 302 9.53 -53.87 -16.01
C ALA A 302 10.36 -54.84 -15.13
N THR A 303 11.58 -54.44 -14.73
CA THR A 303 12.43 -55.22 -13.81
C THR A 303 11.94 -55.08 -12.38
N THR A 304 11.99 -56.16 -11.60
CA THR A 304 11.68 -56.11 -10.16
C THR A 304 12.96 -56.22 -9.34
N PHE A 305 13.23 -55.20 -8.53
CA PHE A 305 14.27 -55.18 -7.50
C PHE A 305 13.62 -55.29 -6.11
N ALA A 306 13.42 -56.51 -5.60
CA ALA A 306 12.73 -56.71 -4.32
C ALA A 306 13.60 -56.34 -3.09
N SER A 307 14.89 -56.10 -3.29
CA SER A 307 15.86 -55.71 -2.26
C SER A 307 16.67 -54.49 -2.70
N THR A 308 17.72 -54.13 -1.97
CA THR A 308 18.54 -52.94 -2.24
C THR A 308 19.23 -53.02 -3.60
N LEU A 309 19.18 -51.90 -4.32
CA LEU A 309 19.92 -51.64 -5.56
C LEU A 309 20.97 -50.55 -5.30
N SER A 310 22.25 -50.87 -5.50
CA SER A 310 23.35 -49.91 -5.43
C SER A 310 23.84 -49.58 -6.84
N LEU A 311 23.89 -48.29 -7.15
CA LEU A 311 24.27 -47.67 -8.42
C LEU A 311 25.33 -46.59 -8.18
N ARG A 312 26.17 -46.73 -7.16
CA ARG A 312 27.04 -45.63 -6.72
C ARG A 312 28.14 -45.39 -7.72
N GLY A 313 28.24 -44.16 -8.23
CA GLY A 313 29.24 -43.81 -9.24
C GLY A 313 29.14 -44.61 -10.54
N VAL A 314 27.96 -45.17 -10.84
CA VAL A 314 27.70 -45.82 -12.13
C VAL A 314 27.71 -44.76 -13.25
N GLU A 315 28.22 -45.12 -14.43
CA GLU A 315 28.23 -44.27 -15.61
C GLU A 315 27.37 -44.91 -16.71
N PHE A 316 26.24 -44.30 -17.07
CA PHE A 316 25.43 -44.65 -18.24
C PHE A 316 25.72 -43.66 -19.38
N GLN A 317 26.47 -44.10 -20.40
CA GLN A 317 27.00 -43.29 -21.51
C GLN A 317 26.49 -43.80 -22.87
N GLY A 318 25.16 -44.01 -23.00
CA GLY A 318 24.52 -44.64 -24.17
C GLY A 318 24.86 -44.01 -25.53
N GLY A 319 24.46 -44.69 -26.61
CA GLY A 319 24.84 -44.30 -27.98
C GLY A 319 23.95 -43.20 -28.56
N ASP A 320 24.53 -42.29 -29.36
CA ASP A 320 23.81 -41.23 -30.10
C ASP A 320 22.79 -41.81 -31.14
N ASN A 321 21.66 -42.36 -30.71
CA ASN A 321 20.52 -42.74 -31.55
C ASN A 321 19.30 -41.88 -31.19
N VAL A 322 18.63 -41.39 -32.23
CA VAL A 322 17.73 -40.23 -32.16
C VAL A 322 16.33 -40.57 -31.58
N GLU A 323 16.06 -41.80 -31.14
CA GLU A 323 14.72 -42.21 -30.62
C GLU A 323 14.72 -43.34 -29.55
N ASP A 324 15.80 -43.66 -28.83
CA ASP A 324 15.77 -44.68 -27.76
C ASP A 324 16.60 -44.19 -26.55
N ASP A 325 16.07 -44.34 -25.32
CA ASP A 325 16.72 -43.90 -24.07
C ASP A 325 18.06 -44.64 -23.85
N ASP A 326 19.12 -43.93 -23.40
CA ASP A 326 20.39 -44.57 -23.01
C ASP A 326 20.17 -45.59 -21.88
N ILE A 327 19.22 -45.28 -21.00
CA ILE A 327 18.85 -46.10 -19.85
C ILE A 327 17.34 -46.00 -19.59
N THR A 328 16.65 -47.15 -19.60
CA THR A 328 15.22 -47.20 -19.25
C THR A 328 14.95 -48.09 -18.03
N PHE A 329 14.28 -47.51 -17.05
CA PHE A 329 13.64 -48.15 -15.90
C PHE A 329 12.10 -48.07 -16.00
N GLU A 330 11.56 -47.95 -17.22
CA GLU A 330 10.11 -47.85 -17.45
C GLU A 330 9.37 -49.00 -16.74
N ALA A 331 8.38 -48.66 -15.92
CA ALA A 331 7.58 -49.60 -15.12
C ALA A 331 8.41 -50.54 -14.21
N ALA A 332 9.63 -50.17 -13.84
CA ALA A 332 10.44 -50.93 -12.88
C ALA A 332 9.88 -50.81 -11.45
N GLU A 333 9.98 -51.91 -10.69
CA GLU A 333 9.52 -51.98 -9.30
C GLU A 333 10.71 -52.09 -8.35
N PHE A 334 10.95 -51.05 -7.54
CA PHE A 334 11.99 -51.01 -6.50
C PHE A 334 11.36 -51.22 -5.12
N GLY A 335 11.40 -52.47 -4.64
CA GLY A 335 10.91 -52.87 -3.32
C GLY A 335 11.87 -52.56 -2.16
N GLY A 336 13.17 -52.40 -2.44
CA GLY A 336 14.20 -52.01 -1.47
C GLY A 336 14.81 -50.64 -1.78
N ASP A 337 15.73 -50.18 -0.93
CA ASP A 337 16.36 -48.86 -1.11
C ASP A 337 17.20 -48.79 -2.40
N VAL A 338 17.16 -47.65 -3.08
CA VAL A 338 17.99 -47.33 -4.26
C VAL A 338 19.04 -46.31 -3.85
N ASP A 339 20.33 -46.66 -3.99
CA ASP A 339 21.48 -45.77 -3.74
C ASP A 339 22.20 -45.45 -5.06
N ALA A 340 21.82 -44.36 -5.71
CA ALA A 340 22.42 -43.82 -6.92
C ALA A 340 23.30 -42.59 -6.63
N GLU A 341 23.95 -42.54 -5.47
CA GLU A 341 24.83 -41.42 -5.11
C GLU A 341 25.97 -41.27 -6.14
N ARG A 342 26.11 -40.07 -6.72
CA ARG A 342 27.09 -39.75 -7.78
C ARG A 342 26.96 -40.59 -9.05
N ALA A 343 25.80 -41.19 -9.31
CA ALA A 343 25.52 -41.81 -10.60
C ALA A 343 25.50 -40.74 -11.71
N GLU A 344 25.97 -41.11 -12.90
CA GLU A 344 25.90 -40.31 -14.12
C GLU A 344 24.91 -40.98 -15.08
N PHE A 345 23.84 -40.26 -15.40
CA PHE A 345 22.81 -40.69 -16.34
C PHE A 345 22.86 -39.79 -17.59
N GLY A 346 22.91 -40.40 -18.77
CA GLY A 346 22.64 -39.73 -20.04
C GLY A 346 21.15 -39.47 -20.22
N LEU A 347 20.58 -39.89 -21.35
CA LEU A 347 19.13 -39.87 -21.61
C LEU A 347 18.45 -40.98 -20.81
N GLY A 348 17.58 -40.63 -19.85
CA GLY A 348 17.04 -41.58 -18.88
C GLY A 348 15.52 -41.60 -18.79
N CYS A 349 14.92 -42.78 -18.66
CA CYS A 349 13.48 -42.94 -18.45
C CYS A 349 13.18 -43.74 -17.18
N PHE A 350 12.41 -43.15 -16.27
CA PHE A 350 11.88 -43.75 -15.04
C PHE A 350 10.35 -43.70 -15.02
N SER A 351 9.71 -43.50 -16.17
CA SER A 351 8.25 -43.41 -16.25
C SER A 351 7.57 -44.67 -15.73
N ASP A 352 6.43 -44.51 -15.06
CA ASP A 352 5.68 -45.58 -14.38
C ASP A 352 6.47 -46.37 -13.31
N ALA A 353 7.69 -45.95 -12.95
CA ALA A 353 8.49 -46.64 -11.95
C ALA A 353 7.91 -46.48 -10.53
N THR A 354 8.04 -47.52 -9.70
CA THR A 354 7.57 -47.51 -8.31
C THR A 354 8.72 -47.73 -7.35
N PHE A 355 8.99 -46.73 -6.49
CA PHE A 355 9.98 -46.78 -5.42
C PHE A 355 9.28 -46.97 -4.06
N GLU A 356 9.07 -48.21 -3.63
CA GLU A 356 8.37 -48.52 -2.36
C GLU A 356 9.18 -48.08 -1.13
N ALA A 357 10.52 -48.13 -1.22
CA ALA A 357 11.46 -47.72 -0.17
C ALA A 357 12.18 -46.40 -0.54
N GLY A 358 13.27 -46.04 0.14
CA GLY A 358 13.97 -44.79 -0.12
C GLY A 358 14.75 -44.80 -1.44
N ALA A 359 14.72 -43.70 -2.17
CA ALA A 359 15.49 -43.53 -3.40
C ALA A 359 16.40 -42.30 -3.26
N SER A 360 17.72 -42.53 -3.33
CA SER A 360 18.74 -41.49 -3.21
C SER A 360 19.49 -41.30 -4.53
N PHE A 361 19.33 -40.12 -5.11
CA PHE A 361 20.05 -39.58 -6.25
C PHE A 361 20.95 -38.41 -5.83
N ASP A 362 21.38 -38.39 -4.57
CA ASP A 362 22.24 -37.34 -4.03
C ASP A 362 23.53 -37.20 -4.86
N HIS A 363 23.85 -35.98 -5.29
CA HIS A 363 24.98 -35.65 -6.17
C HIS A 363 24.99 -36.41 -7.51
N ALA A 364 23.86 -36.98 -7.93
CA ALA A 364 23.74 -37.58 -9.27
C ALA A 364 23.76 -36.48 -10.34
N SER A 365 24.26 -36.83 -11.52
CA SER A 365 24.31 -35.95 -12.68
C SER A 365 23.49 -36.56 -13.81
N PHE A 366 22.44 -35.87 -14.23
CA PHE A 366 21.67 -36.19 -15.42
C PHE A 366 22.14 -35.25 -16.52
N THR A 367 22.90 -35.76 -17.50
CA THR A 367 23.57 -34.93 -18.51
C THR A 367 22.71 -34.67 -19.75
N ALA A 368 21.64 -35.44 -19.94
CA ALA A 368 20.61 -35.26 -20.95
C ALA A 368 19.21 -35.42 -20.30
N GLY A 369 18.15 -35.36 -21.12
CA GLY A 369 16.78 -35.35 -20.62
C GLY A 369 16.43 -36.58 -19.75
N VAL A 370 15.62 -36.37 -18.71
CA VAL A 370 15.16 -37.46 -17.84
C VAL A 370 13.68 -37.35 -17.48
N THR A 371 12.95 -38.46 -17.64
CA THR A 371 11.52 -38.52 -17.32
C THR A 371 11.26 -39.41 -16.10
N PHE A 372 10.43 -38.93 -15.19
CA PHE A 372 9.86 -39.66 -14.05
C PHE A 372 8.33 -39.68 -14.15
N GLU A 373 7.77 -39.51 -15.35
CA GLU A 373 6.34 -39.33 -15.54
C GLU A 373 5.53 -40.49 -14.96
N ASP A 374 4.45 -40.18 -14.22
CA ASP A 374 3.61 -41.16 -13.54
C ASP A 374 4.34 -42.04 -12.50
N ALA A 375 5.59 -41.71 -12.13
CA ALA A 375 6.33 -42.46 -11.12
C ALA A 375 5.75 -42.27 -9.71
N THR A 376 5.89 -43.30 -8.88
CA THR A 376 5.46 -43.29 -7.48
C THR A 376 6.64 -43.46 -6.54
N PHE A 377 6.87 -42.46 -5.68
CA PHE A 377 7.84 -42.51 -4.58
C PHE A 377 7.11 -42.80 -3.26
N GLY A 378 7.08 -44.07 -2.86
CA GLY A 378 6.54 -44.55 -1.59
C GLY A 378 7.42 -44.19 -0.38
N GLY A 379 8.74 -44.24 -0.54
CA GLY A 379 9.73 -43.77 0.43
C GLY A 379 10.22 -42.35 0.19
N VAL A 380 11.27 -41.93 0.91
CA VAL A 380 11.88 -40.61 0.74
C VAL A 380 12.63 -40.54 -0.58
N ALA A 381 12.35 -39.53 -1.39
CA ALA A 381 13.07 -39.24 -2.63
C ALA A 381 14.10 -38.13 -2.36
N GLN A 382 15.39 -38.44 -2.54
CA GLN A 382 16.50 -37.52 -2.25
C GLN A 382 17.27 -37.17 -3.52
N PHE A 383 17.44 -35.88 -3.77
CA PHE A 383 18.14 -35.29 -4.91
C PHE A 383 19.05 -34.15 -4.42
N THR A 384 19.66 -34.31 -3.24
CA THR A 384 20.49 -33.27 -2.63
C THR A 384 21.68 -32.97 -3.51
N GLU A 385 21.83 -31.70 -3.92
CA GLU A 385 22.92 -31.24 -4.80
C GLU A 385 23.04 -32.08 -6.09
N ALA A 386 21.93 -32.64 -6.57
CA ALA A 386 21.84 -33.28 -7.89
C ALA A 386 21.78 -32.22 -9.00
N SER A 387 22.30 -32.54 -10.18
CA SER A 387 22.29 -31.64 -11.33
C SER A 387 21.58 -32.27 -12.53
N PHE A 388 20.64 -31.54 -13.11
CA PHE A 388 19.91 -31.86 -14.32
C PHE A 388 20.35 -30.89 -15.41
N GLY A 389 21.07 -31.41 -16.40
CA GLY A 389 21.71 -30.65 -17.46
C GLY A 389 20.82 -30.36 -18.66
N ASP A 390 19.61 -30.92 -18.70
CA ASP A 390 18.62 -30.86 -19.78
C ASP A 390 17.21 -31.08 -19.18
N ASP A 391 16.18 -31.20 -20.01
CA ASP A 391 14.77 -31.23 -19.60
C ASP A 391 14.44 -32.38 -18.62
N THR A 392 13.68 -32.06 -17.57
CA THR A 392 13.30 -33.00 -16.51
C THR A 392 11.79 -32.99 -16.25
N SER A 393 11.16 -34.15 -16.36
CA SER A 393 9.71 -34.29 -16.12
C SER A 393 9.41 -35.13 -14.88
N PHE A 394 8.71 -34.53 -13.91
CA PHE A 394 8.03 -35.19 -12.79
C PHE A 394 6.50 -35.08 -12.93
N GLU A 395 5.99 -34.96 -14.17
CA GLU A 395 4.56 -34.81 -14.41
C GLU A 395 3.77 -36.00 -13.83
N ASN A 396 2.63 -35.71 -13.19
CA ASN A 396 1.73 -36.70 -12.56
C ASN A 396 2.40 -37.61 -11.51
N CYS A 397 3.59 -37.25 -11.01
CA CYS A 397 4.26 -38.01 -9.96
C CYS A 397 3.46 -38.04 -8.65
N LEU A 398 3.58 -39.15 -7.93
CA LEU A 398 3.07 -39.29 -6.57
C LEU A 398 4.21 -39.48 -5.58
N PHE A 399 4.44 -38.48 -4.72
CA PHE A 399 5.35 -38.57 -3.59
C PHE A 399 4.54 -38.84 -2.31
N GLU A 400 4.49 -40.09 -1.85
CA GLU A 400 3.82 -40.46 -0.59
C GLU A 400 4.60 -39.99 0.65
N SER A 401 5.91 -39.75 0.51
CA SER A 401 6.83 -39.29 1.55
C SER A 401 7.51 -37.96 1.21
N ALA A 402 8.61 -37.64 1.90
CA ALA A 402 9.36 -36.41 1.68
C ALA A 402 10.08 -36.40 0.32
N ALA A 403 10.03 -35.24 -0.34
CA ALA A 403 10.72 -34.89 -1.57
C ALA A 403 11.83 -33.88 -1.22
N VAL A 404 13.10 -34.30 -1.32
CA VAL A 404 14.26 -33.56 -0.78
C VAL A 404 15.19 -33.15 -1.91
N PHE A 405 15.18 -31.87 -2.28
CA PHE A 405 15.93 -31.26 -3.39
C PHE A 405 16.83 -30.07 -2.98
N PRO A 406 17.45 -30.02 -1.77
CA PRO A 406 18.21 -28.86 -1.39
C PRO A 406 19.49 -28.72 -2.22
N GLY A 407 19.70 -27.54 -2.80
CA GLY A 407 20.84 -27.24 -3.66
C GLY A 407 20.78 -27.91 -5.04
N VAL A 408 19.62 -28.43 -5.45
CA VAL A 408 19.43 -28.98 -6.80
C VAL A 408 19.66 -27.90 -7.87
N GLU A 409 20.23 -28.29 -9.01
CA GLU A 409 20.41 -27.42 -10.17
C GLU A 409 19.66 -28.01 -11.36
N PHE A 410 18.65 -27.29 -11.87
CA PHE A 410 17.99 -27.57 -13.14
C PHE A 410 18.48 -26.55 -14.16
N ALA A 411 19.43 -26.96 -15.00
CA ALA A 411 20.12 -26.09 -15.95
C ALA A 411 19.37 -25.90 -17.27
N GLY A 412 18.39 -26.76 -17.57
CA GLY A 412 17.55 -26.70 -18.76
C GLY A 412 18.26 -27.11 -20.05
N GLY A 413 17.48 -27.36 -21.11
CA GLY A 413 17.98 -27.73 -22.43
C GLY A 413 18.41 -26.55 -23.30
N ASP A 414 19.10 -26.83 -24.42
CA ASP A 414 19.43 -25.83 -25.46
C ASP A 414 18.18 -25.40 -26.29
N ASN A 415 17.02 -26.05 -26.06
CA ASN A 415 15.76 -25.80 -26.74
C ASN A 415 14.88 -24.84 -25.93
N VAL A 416 14.34 -23.83 -26.60
CA VAL A 416 13.55 -22.75 -25.98
C VAL A 416 12.08 -23.17 -25.86
N GLU A 417 11.82 -24.32 -25.25
CA GLU A 417 10.47 -24.78 -24.90
C GLU A 417 10.29 -24.59 -23.37
N ASP A 418 9.05 -24.31 -22.93
CA ASP A 418 8.75 -23.93 -21.54
C ASP A 418 8.71 -25.17 -20.61
N ASP A 419 9.75 -26.04 -20.67
CA ASP A 419 9.71 -27.41 -20.13
C ASP A 419 11.00 -27.94 -19.47
N ASP A 420 11.99 -27.08 -19.16
CA ASP A 420 13.23 -27.48 -18.46
C ASP A 420 12.97 -28.32 -17.19
N LEU A 421 11.98 -27.93 -16.40
CA LEU A 421 11.48 -28.68 -15.25
C LEU A 421 9.97 -28.59 -15.20
N THR A 422 9.29 -29.75 -15.15
CA THR A 422 7.86 -29.82 -14.86
C THR A 422 7.55 -30.75 -13.69
N PHE A 423 6.80 -30.24 -12.73
CA PHE A 423 6.10 -30.99 -11.69
C PHE A 423 4.58 -30.99 -11.94
N ARG A 424 4.12 -30.64 -13.14
CA ARG A 424 2.70 -30.38 -13.39
C ARG A 424 1.81 -31.53 -12.89
N ASP A 425 0.73 -31.17 -12.20
CA ASP A 425 -0.26 -32.11 -11.66
C ASP A 425 0.31 -33.16 -10.66
N ALA A 426 1.56 -33.03 -10.21
CA ALA A 426 2.14 -33.91 -9.21
C ALA A 426 1.48 -33.73 -7.84
N THR A 427 1.41 -34.82 -7.08
CA THR A 427 0.88 -34.84 -5.71
C THR A 427 1.99 -35.21 -4.73
N ILE A 428 2.30 -34.29 -3.81
CA ILE A 428 3.31 -34.51 -2.77
C ILE A 428 2.66 -34.51 -1.39
N LYS A 429 2.58 -35.68 -0.75
CA LYS A 429 1.94 -35.82 0.56
C LYS A 429 2.84 -35.46 1.73
N GLY A 430 4.15 -35.57 1.55
CA GLY A 430 5.16 -35.27 2.55
C GLY A 430 5.73 -33.85 2.46
N PRO A 431 6.76 -33.54 3.26
CA PRO A 431 7.50 -32.29 3.17
C PRO A 431 8.27 -32.17 1.84
N VAL A 432 8.39 -30.95 1.35
CA VAL A 432 9.16 -30.58 0.15
C VAL A 432 10.27 -29.61 0.54
N ASP A 433 11.52 -29.89 0.16
CA ASP A 433 12.68 -29.04 0.44
C ASP A 433 13.42 -28.68 -0.85
N PHE A 434 13.18 -27.48 -1.38
CA PHE A 434 13.86 -26.89 -2.54
C PHE A 434 14.84 -25.77 -2.14
N ARG A 435 15.29 -25.74 -0.88
CA ARG A 435 16.18 -24.68 -0.41
C ARG A 435 17.45 -24.59 -1.24
N ARG A 436 17.80 -23.36 -1.64
CA ARG A 436 18.97 -23.08 -2.51
C ARG A 436 18.88 -23.77 -3.89
N GLY A 437 17.70 -24.23 -4.30
CA GLY A 437 17.48 -24.76 -5.64
C GLY A 437 17.70 -23.67 -6.70
N GLN A 438 18.24 -24.07 -7.84
CA GLN A 438 18.43 -23.21 -9.01
C GLN A 438 17.58 -23.75 -10.15
N PHE A 439 16.70 -22.90 -10.66
CA PHE A 439 15.72 -23.22 -11.70
C PHE A 439 15.90 -22.26 -12.86
N GLN A 440 15.97 -22.78 -14.09
CA GLN A 440 15.81 -21.97 -15.31
C GLN A 440 14.31 -21.71 -15.54
N TYR A 441 13.64 -22.51 -16.36
CA TYR A 441 12.18 -22.62 -16.36
C TYR A 441 11.72 -23.66 -15.33
N ALA A 442 10.65 -23.36 -14.59
CA ALA A 442 10.05 -24.33 -13.68
C ALA A 442 8.54 -24.24 -13.66
N ASN A 443 7.89 -25.34 -14.04
CA ASN A 443 6.44 -25.48 -14.02
C ASN A 443 5.98 -26.33 -12.83
N PHE A 444 5.37 -25.70 -11.85
CA PHE A 444 4.67 -26.32 -10.73
C PHE A 444 3.14 -26.25 -10.89
N GLY A 445 2.63 -25.89 -12.06
CA GLY A 445 1.20 -25.69 -12.31
C GLY A 445 0.35 -26.88 -11.86
N GLY A 446 -0.71 -26.60 -11.09
CA GLY A 446 -1.63 -27.63 -10.60
C GLY A 446 -1.08 -28.59 -9.54
N VAL A 447 0.16 -28.41 -9.07
CA VAL A 447 0.74 -29.23 -8.00
C VAL A 447 -0.08 -29.14 -6.72
N THR A 448 -0.28 -30.27 -6.07
CA THR A 448 -0.86 -30.36 -4.72
C THR A 448 0.18 -30.83 -3.72
N VAL A 449 0.46 -30.01 -2.71
CA VAL A 449 1.37 -30.37 -1.60
C VAL A 449 0.63 -30.38 -0.28
N ASP A 450 0.57 -31.54 0.38
CA ASP A 450 -0.09 -31.69 1.68
C ASP A 450 0.81 -31.45 2.89
N GLY A 451 2.14 -31.50 2.70
CA GLY A 451 3.14 -31.21 3.73
C GLY A 451 3.74 -29.79 3.60
N PRO A 452 4.65 -29.41 4.52
CA PRO A 452 5.31 -28.11 4.44
C PRO A 452 6.29 -28.06 3.27
N ALA A 453 6.41 -26.90 2.63
CA ALA A 453 7.28 -26.68 1.48
C ALA A 453 8.25 -25.51 1.70
N ASP A 454 9.53 -25.72 1.37
CA ASP A 454 10.60 -24.74 1.63
C ASP A 454 11.39 -24.42 0.35
N PHE A 455 11.20 -23.21 -0.18
CA PHE A 455 11.91 -22.62 -1.31
C PHE A 455 12.89 -21.54 -0.84
N SER A 456 13.32 -21.54 0.43
CA SER A 456 14.17 -20.48 0.95
C SER A 456 15.48 -20.37 0.17
N ASN A 457 15.84 -19.15 -0.24
CA ASN A 457 17.02 -18.86 -1.08
C ASN A 457 17.03 -19.58 -2.43
N ALA A 458 15.88 -20.08 -2.93
CA ALA A 458 15.77 -20.58 -4.29
C ALA A 458 15.92 -19.43 -5.30
N VAL A 459 16.44 -19.76 -6.48
CA VAL A 459 16.62 -18.81 -7.58
C VAL A 459 15.92 -19.35 -8.82
N PHE A 460 14.99 -18.54 -9.34
CA PHE A 460 14.32 -18.76 -10.62
C PHE A 460 14.91 -17.76 -11.62
N GLU A 461 15.70 -18.26 -12.57
CA GLU A 461 16.39 -17.46 -13.58
C GLU A 461 15.43 -17.02 -14.70
N LEU A 462 14.53 -17.92 -15.12
CA LEU A 462 13.46 -17.68 -16.10
C LEU A 462 12.10 -17.84 -15.41
N GLU A 463 11.05 -18.18 -16.16
CA GLU A 463 9.67 -18.16 -15.65
C GLU A 463 9.43 -19.27 -14.61
N GLY A 464 8.79 -18.88 -13.50
CA GLY A 464 8.33 -19.80 -12.46
C GLY A 464 6.80 -19.85 -12.40
N ASP A 465 6.20 -20.92 -12.92
CA ASP A 465 4.75 -21.13 -12.93
C ASP A 465 4.31 -21.93 -11.70
N PHE A 466 3.57 -21.29 -10.80
CA PHE A 466 2.91 -21.86 -9.62
C PHE A 466 1.38 -21.74 -9.74
N SER A 467 0.86 -21.50 -10.94
CA SER A 467 -0.56 -21.25 -11.17
C SER A 467 -1.41 -22.45 -10.74
N THR A 468 -2.55 -22.17 -10.11
CA THR A 468 -3.51 -23.18 -9.64
C THR A 468 -2.94 -24.23 -8.66
N THR A 469 -1.78 -23.98 -8.06
CA THR A 469 -1.20 -24.86 -7.03
C THR A 469 -2.02 -24.83 -5.73
N THR A 470 -1.99 -25.94 -5.00
CA THR A 470 -2.63 -26.05 -3.68
C THR A 470 -1.60 -26.46 -2.64
N TRP A 471 -1.43 -25.60 -1.62
CA TRP A 471 -0.53 -25.81 -0.49
C TRP A 471 -1.37 -25.99 0.78
N SER A 472 -1.50 -27.23 1.25
CA SER A 472 -2.34 -27.55 2.41
C SER A 472 -1.68 -27.23 3.76
N ASP A 473 -0.35 -27.10 3.80
CA ASP A 473 0.45 -26.72 4.98
C ASP A 473 1.29 -25.46 4.68
N GLU A 474 2.25 -25.12 5.55
CA GLU A 474 3.07 -23.92 5.44
C GLU A 474 4.01 -23.97 4.22
N VAL A 475 4.10 -22.86 3.49
CA VAL A 475 5.08 -22.68 2.39
C VAL A 475 5.92 -21.42 2.62
N THR A 476 7.23 -21.54 2.40
CA THR A 476 8.17 -20.42 2.57
C THR A 476 9.01 -20.21 1.32
N PHE A 477 9.09 -18.95 0.89
CA PHE A 477 9.92 -18.41 -0.19
C PHE A 477 10.92 -17.38 0.37
N LEU A 478 11.29 -17.52 1.67
CA LEU A 478 12.17 -16.59 2.37
C LEU A 478 13.46 -16.32 1.56
N GLU A 479 13.70 -15.05 1.22
CA GLU A 479 14.88 -14.60 0.45
C GLU A 479 15.04 -15.29 -0.92
N ALA A 480 13.96 -15.84 -1.47
CA ALA A 480 13.93 -16.36 -2.84
C ALA A 480 14.07 -15.22 -3.87
N ARG A 481 14.52 -15.56 -5.08
CA ARG A 481 14.78 -14.59 -6.15
C ARG A 481 14.13 -15.07 -7.44
N PHE A 482 13.14 -14.33 -7.92
CA PHE A 482 12.53 -14.50 -9.24
C PHE A 482 13.10 -13.42 -10.15
N ARG A 483 13.98 -13.81 -11.08
CA ARG A 483 14.64 -12.88 -12.00
C ARG A 483 13.81 -12.58 -13.24
N ASN A 484 12.80 -13.39 -13.50
CA ASN A 484 11.81 -13.22 -14.55
C ASN A 484 10.40 -13.35 -13.93
N ASP A 485 9.39 -13.54 -14.76
CA ASP A 485 7.99 -13.58 -14.35
C ASP A 485 7.69 -14.77 -13.42
N ALA A 486 6.84 -14.52 -12.42
CA ALA A 486 6.39 -15.52 -11.45
C ALA A 486 4.86 -15.55 -11.41
N ASP A 487 4.27 -16.65 -11.89
CA ASP A 487 2.81 -16.81 -11.95
C ASP A 487 2.30 -17.61 -10.76
N PHE A 488 1.52 -16.98 -9.90
CA PHE A 488 0.80 -17.58 -8.77
C PHE A 488 -0.72 -17.42 -8.95
N ALA A 489 -1.21 -17.24 -10.18
CA ALA A 489 -2.64 -17.06 -10.44
C ALA A 489 -3.46 -18.24 -9.92
N GLY A 490 -4.51 -17.94 -9.15
CA GLY A 490 -5.42 -18.95 -8.61
C GLY A 490 -4.79 -19.92 -7.59
N VAL A 491 -3.60 -19.61 -7.05
CA VAL A 491 -2.98 -20.42 -5.99
C VAL A 491 -3.85 -20.44 -4.73
N ALA A 492 -3.87 -21.59 -4.04
CA ALA A 492 -4.54 -21.75 -2.77
C ALA A 492 -3.54 -22.10 -1.66
N PHE A 493 -3.22 -21.12 -0.82
CA PHE A 493 -2.46 -21.33 0.41
C PHE A 493 -3.44 -21.59 1.57
N ALA A 494 -3.56 -22.82 2.04
CA ALA A 494 -4.50 -23.15 3.12
C ALA A 494 -4.08 -22.58 4.48
N THR A 495 -2.76 -22.43 4.70
CA THR A 495 -2.18 -21.93 5.96
C THR A 495 -1.25 -20.73 5.71
N ALA A 496 -0.11 -20.64 6.39
CA ALA A 496 0.82 -19.52 6.25
C ALA A 496 1.63 -19.62 4.95
N ALA A 497 1.80 -18.49 4.28
CA ALA A 497 2.65 -18.33 3.12
C ALA A 497 3.64 -17.19 3.39
N GLU A 498 4.93 -17.53 3.47
CA GLU A 498 6.00 -16.58 3.81
C GLU A 498 6.81 -16.20 2.57
N PHE A 499 6.78 -14.93 2.19
CA PHE A 499 7.55 -14.35 1.08
C PHE A 499 8.55 -13.30 1.58
N ARG A 500 8.84 -13.25 2.87
CA ARG A 500 9.66 -12.19 3.46
C ARG A 500 11.02 -12.07 2.75
N GLY A 501 11.37 -10.85 2.35
CA GLY A 501 12.64 -10.57 1.64
C GLY A 501 12.77 -11.20 0.26
N THR A 502 11.71 -11.79 -0.31
CA THR A 502 11.71 -12.25 -1.70
C THR A 502 11.91 -11.06 -2.66
N GLU A 503 12.60 -11.29 -3.77
CA GLU A 503 12.75 -10.31 -4.85
C GLU A 503 12.07 -10.83 -6.13
N PHE A 504 11.13 -10.05 -6.66
CA PHE A 504 10.49 -10.25 -7.96
C PHE A 504 10.96 -9.17 -8.94
N GLN A 505 11.98 -9.47 -9.73
CA GLN A 505 12.68 -8.48 -10.58
C GLN A 505 12.05 -8.32 -11.97
N GLY A 506 11.38 -9.36 -12.47
CA GLY A 506 10.65 -9.32 -13.73
C GLY A 506 11.49 -9.32 -15.00
N GLY A 507 10.91 -9.80 -16.10
CA GLY A 507 11.53 -9.78 -17.42
C GLY A 507 11.69 -8.38 -18.04
N ALA A 508 12.43 -8.29 -19.15
CA ALA A 508 12.56 -7.04 -19.93
C ALA A 508 11.41 -6.83 -20.93
N ASN A 509 10.51 -7.81 -21.09
CA ASN A 509 9.47 -7.82 -22.11
C ASN A 509 8.10 -7.55 -21.48
N SER A 510 7.63 -6.33 -21.71
CA SER A 510 6.28 -5.85 -21.44
C SER A 510 5.22 -6.73 -22.11
N GLU A 511 4.39 -7.46 -21.33
CA GLU A 511 2.93 -7.66 -21.48
C GLU A 511 2.34 -8.49 -20.31
N ALA A 512 3.16 -9.12 -19.46
CA ALA A 512 2.73 -9.88 -18.28
C ALA A 512 3.29 -9.29 -16.97
N ASP A 513 2.53 -9.48 -15.89
CA ASP A 513 2.78 -8.93 -14.57
C ASP A 513 3.94 -9.70 -13.91
N ASP A 514 5.08 -9.04 -13.59
CA ASP A 514 6.30 -9.72 -13.08
C ASP A 514 6.00 -10.67 -11.90
N LEU A 515 5.07 -10.28 -11.03
CA LEU A 515 4.37 -11.17 -10.12
C LEU A 515 2.87 -11.15 -10.40
N CYS A 516 2.30 -12.34 -10.68
CA CYS A 516 0.86 -12.53 -10.79
C CYS A 516 0.27 -13.32 -9.62
N MET A 517 -0.48 -12.67 -8.73
CA MET A 517 -1.26 -13.33 -7.67
C MET A 517 -2.78 -13.10 -7.86
N ALA A 518 -3.23 -12.97 -9.11
CA ALA A 518 -4.64 -12.78 -9.41
C ALA A 518 -5.47 -13.99 -8.94
N GLU A 519 -6.61 -13.72 -8.30
CA GLU A 519 -7.51 -14.76 -7.76
C GLU A 519 -6.87 -15.72 -6.72
N ALA A 520 -5.68 -15.38 -6.21
CA ALA A 520 -5.01 -16.16 -5.17
C ALA A 520 -5.80 -16.14 -3.85
N THR A 521 -5.79 -17.25 -3.10
CA THR A 521 -6.43 -17.36 -1.79
C THR A 521 -5.41 -17.66 -0.70
N PHE A 522 -5.37 -16.80 0.33
CA PHE A 522 -4.53 -16.95 1.51
C PHE A 522 -5.40 -17.27 2.73
N GLY A 523 -5.43 -18.54 3.13
CA GLY A 523 -6.18 -19.05 4.28
C GLY A 523 -5.59 -18.65 5.63
N GLY A 524 -4.25 -18.54 5.72
CA GLY A 524 -3.50 -18.11 6.90
C GLY A 524 -2.85 -16.73 6.73
N VAL A 525 -1.71 -16.54 7.40
CA VAL A 525 -0.91 -15.29 7.30
C VAL A 525 -0.19 -15.28 5.95
N ALA A 526 -0.27 -14.16 5.24
CA ALA A 526 0.51 -13.88 4.05
C ALA A 526 1.57 -12.83 4.40
N ASP A 527 2.84 -13.25 4.53
CA ASP A 527 3.95 -12.39 4.95
C ASP A 527 4.77 -11.94 3.73
N PHE A 528 4.51 -10.71 3.27
CA PHE A 528 5.26 -9.99 2.24
C PHE A 528 6.12 -8.86 2.84
N GLU A 529 6.55 -8.99 4.10
CA GLU A 529 7.40 -7.98 4.73
C GLU A 529 8.73 -7.85 3.97
N ALA A 530 9.13 -6.61 3.70
CA ALA A 530 10.38 -6.26 3.01
C ALA A 530 10.57 -6.94 1.63
N VAL A 531 9.48 -7.26 0.93
CA VAL A 531 9.53 -7.78 -0.45
C VAL A 531 9.81 -6.66 -1.44
N GLU A 532 10.64 -6.95 -2.44
CA GLU A 532 10.83 -6.07 -3.59
C GLU A 532 10.02 -6.61 -4.77
N PHE A 533 8.90 -5.94 -5.06
CA PHE A 533 8.11 -6.10 -6.26
C PHE A 533 8.55 -5.07 -7.28
N ARG A 534 8.69 -5.48 -8.54
CA ARG A 534 8.72 -4.53 -9.65
C ARG A 534 7.29 -4.24 -10.10
N TYR A 535 6.68 -5.05 -10.95
CA TYR A 535 5.24 -5.06 -11.19
C TYR A 535 4.57 -6.15 -10.35
N ALA A 536 3.44 -5.86 -9.69
CA ALA A 536 2.70 -6.91 -8.96
C ALA A 536 1.18 -6.75 -9.04
N THR A 537 0.50 -7.86 -9.36
CA THR A 537 -0.97 -7.94 -9.35
C THR A 537 -1.47 -8.88 -8.25
N PHE A 538 -2.43 -8.38 -7.47
CA PHE A 538 -3.20 -9.09 -6.45
C PHE A 538 -4.70 -8.97 -6.74
N ARG A 539 -5.07 -8.79 -8.01
CA ARG A 539 -6.45 -8.53 -8.41
C ARG A 539 -7.37 -9.68 -8.01
N ASN A 540 -8.49 -9.33 -7.37
CA ASN A 540 -9.45 -10.29 -6.83
C ASN A 540 -8.84 -11.35 -5.87
N ALA A 541 -7.65 -11.11 -5.31
CA ALA A 541 -7.07 -11.99 -4.32
C ALA A 541 -7.86 -11.93 -3.00
N ALA A 542 -7.94 -13.05 -2.29
CA ALA A 542 -8.67 -13.19 -1.04
C ALA A 542 -7.72 -13.52 0.11
N PHE A 543 -7.59 -12.60 1.06
CA PHE A 543 -6.79 -12.76 2.28
C PHE A 543 -7.70 -13.01 3.47
N HIS A 544 -7.72 -14.25 3.95
CA HIS A 544 -8.53 -14.65 5.11
C HIS A 544 -7.82 -14.41 6.44
N GLY A 545 -6.48 -14.51 6.48
CA GLY A 545 -5.64 -14.12 7.61
C GLY A 545 -5.06 -12.70 7.47
N THR A 546 -4.03 -12.41 8.25
CA THR A 546 -3.29 -11.14 8.17
C THR A 546 -2.45 -11.10 6.90
N ALA A 547 -2.49 -9.98 6.18
CA ALA A 547 -1.64 -9.70 5.03
C ALA A 547 -0.63 -8.59 5.40
N GLU A 548 0.65 -8.94 5.46
CA GLU A 548 1.73 -8.07 5.91
C GLU A 548 2.57 -7.64 4.72
N PHE A 549 2.56 -6.35 4.38
CA PHE A 549 3.34 -5.73 3.31
C PHE A 549 4.28 -4.64 3.86
N ALA A 550 4.53 -4.58 5.18
CA ALA A 550 5.38 -3.54 5.75
C ALA A 550 6.79 -3.55 5.14
N GLU A 551 7.35 -2.36 4.97
CA GLU A 551 8.68 -2.12 4.39
C GLU A 551 8.88 -2.66 2.95
N SER A 552 7.81 -3.14 2.29
CA SER A 552 7.86 -3.59 0.89
C SER A 552 8.04 -2.43 -0.09
N ARG A 553 8.52 -2.75 -1.29
CA ARG A 553 8.72 -1.80 -2.38
C ARG A 553 8.03 -2.31 -3.64
N PHE A 554 7.27 -1.44 -4.28
CA PHE A 554 6.65 -1.65 -5.58
C PHE A 554 7.30 -0.69 -6.56
N GLY A 555 8.14 -1.23 -7.46
CA GLY A 555 8.99 -0.50 -8.39
C GLY A 555 8.22 0.11 -9.57
N ASP A 556 7.27 -0.65 -10.09
CA ASP A 556 6.31 -0.31 -11.15
C ASP A 556 4.88 -0.49 -10.56
N ASP A 557 3.84 -0.68 -11.38
CA ASP A 557 2.44 -0.68 -10.94
C ASP A 557 2.13 -1.77 -9.89
N ALA A 558 1.29 -1.41 -8.92
CA ALA A 558 0.76 -2.31 -7.90
C ALA A 558 -0.78 -2.38 -7.97
N GLN A 559 -1.31 -3.55 -8.32
CA GLN A 559 -2.75 -3.72 -8.56
C GLN A 559 -3.42 -4.58 -7.49
N PHE A 560 -4.22 -3.97 -6.61
CA PHE A 560 -5.04 -4.65 -5.60
C PHE A 560 -6.53 -4.65 -5.95
N GLU A 561 -6.90 -4.35 -7.21
CA GLU A 561 -8.29 -4.15 -7.61
C GLU A 561 -9.20 -5.32 -7.24
N GLY A 562 -10.30 -5.04 -6.55
CA GLY A 562 -11.28 -6.04 -6.12
C GLY A 562 -10.77 -7.04 -5.07
N ALA A 563 -9.56 -6.86 -4.52
CA ALA A 563 -9.04 -7.72 -3.48
C ALA A 563 -9.88 -7.63 -2.20
N VAL A 564 -9.98 -8.77 -1.49
CA VAL A 564 -10.76 -8.89 -0.25
C VAL A 564 -9.84 -9.28 0.90
N PHE A 565 -9.77 -8.40 1.90
CA PHE A 565 -9.03 -8.63 3.14
C PHE A 565 -10.00 -8.87 4.28
N ALA A 566 -10.23 -10.13 4.65
CA ALA A 566 -11.05 -10.47 5.81
C ALA A 566 -10.28 -10.24 7.14
N GLY A 567 -8.96 -10.40 7.12
CA GLY A 567 -8.05 -10.08 8.23
C GLY A 567 -7.53 -8.64 8.21
N GLU A 568 -6.55 -8.37 9.08
CA GLU A 568 -5.81 -7.09 9.10
C GLU A 568 -4.85 -7.02 7.90
N VAL A 569 -4.73 -5.83 7.31
CA VAL A 569 -3.76 -5.56 6.23
C VAL A 569 -2.82 -4.42 6.64
N VAL A 570 -1.52 -4.62 6.45
CA VAL A 570 -0.48 -3.69 6.91
C VAL A 570 0.44 -3.34 5.75
N PHE A 571 0.54 -2.05 5.43
CA PHE A 571 1.43 -1.43 4.45
C PHE A 571 2.28 -0.34 5.12
N ASP A 572 2.58 -0.51 6.42
CA ASP A 572 3.39 0.46 7.16
C ASP A 572 4.78 0.58 6.51
N GLU A 573 5.20 1.81 6.19
CA GLU A 573 6.47 2.13 5.51
C GLU A 573 6.64 1.49 4.11
N ALA A 574 5.57 1.00 3.49
CA ALA A 574 5.58 0.51 2.12
C ALA A 574 5.80 1.66 1.12
N ARG A 575 6.48 1.38 0.01
CA ARG A 575 6.80 2.39 -1.02
C ARG A 575 6.32 1.97 -2.39
N PHE A 576 5.46 2.77 -2.98
CA PHE A 576 4.93 2.64 -4.33
C PHE A 576 5.57 3.73 -5.20
N THR A 577 6.48 3.34 -6.08
CA THR A 577 7.19 4.30 -6.95
C THR A 577 6.46 4.61 -8.24
N ASP A 578 5.54 3.75 -8.68
CA ASP A 578 4.60 4.00 -9.76
C ASP A 578 3.14 3.88 -9.23
N ASP A 579 2.16 3.67 -10.10
CA ASP A 579 0.73 3.71 -9.77
C ASP A 579 0.27 2.53 -8.88
N ALA A 580 -0.49 2.84 -7.83
CA ALA A 580 -1.07 1.87 -6.91
C ALA A 580 -2.60 1.92 -6.91
N SER A 581 -3.26 0.85 -7.37
CA SER A 581 -4.73 0.76 -7.46
C SER A 581 -5.31 -0.14 -6.39
N PHE A 582 -6.08 0.45 -5.47
CA PHE A 582 -6.93 -0.20 -4.46
C PHE A 582 -8.42 -0.05 -4.80
N THR A 583 -8.75 0.10 -6.08
CA THR A 583 -10.12 0.24 -6.56
C THR A 583 -10.97 -0.96 -6.15
N ASP A 584 -12.20 -0.71 -5.68
CA ASP A 584 -13.16 -1.75 -5.25
C ASP A 584 -12.66 -2.70 -4.12
N VAL A 585 -11.55 -2.38 -3.44
CA VAL A 585 -11.02 -3.22 -2.35
C VAL A 585 -12.00 -3.28 -1.19
N GLN A 586 -12.15 -4.47 -0.61
CA GLN A 586 -13.00 -4.72 0.56
C GLN A 586 -12.14 -5.16 1.74
N VAL A 587 -12.07 -4.36 2.81
CA VAL A 587 -11.34 -4.70 4.03
C VAL A 587 -12.32 -4.85 5.19
N GLN A 588 -12.44 -6.04 5.76
CA GLN A 588 -13.24 -6.29 6.97
C GLN A 588 -12.45 -6.02 8.26
N GLY A 589 -11.15 -6.30 8.26
CA GLY A 589 -10.23 -5.98 9.36
C GLY A 589 -9.80 -4.52 9.39
N ASP A 590 -8.79 -4.21 10.21
CA ASP A 590 -8.13 -2.90 10.19
C ASP A 590 -7.13 -2.83 9.01
N ALA A 591 -6.97 -1.65 8.42
CA ALA A 591 -5.97 -1.36 7.39
C ALA A 591 -4.98 -0.29 7.85
N ARG A 592 -3.69 -0.52 7.66
CA ARG A 592 -2.63 0.40 8.09
C ARG A 592 -1.69 0.74 6.94
N PHE A 593 -1.41 2.02 6.77
CA PHE A 593 -0.53 2.61 5.76
C PHE A 593 0.34 3.69 6.42
N ARG A 594 0.84 3.46 7.64
CA ARG A 594 1.60 4.49 8.37
C ARG A 594 2.94 4.72 7.69
N GLY A 595 3.25 5.97 7.36
CA GLY A 595 4.50 6.30 6.64
C GLY A 595 4.59 5.71 5.23
N ALA A 596 3.50 5.18 4.66
CA ALA A 596 3.49 4.68 3.30
C ALA A 596 3.74 5.83 2.31
N GLU A 597 4.52 5.58 1.27
CA GLU A 597 4.84 6.56 0.23
C GLU A 597 4.26 6.13 -1.11
N PHE A 598 3.34 6.93 -1.67
CA PHE A 598 2.78 6.78 -3.01
C PHE A 598 3.29 7.92 -3.88
N ARG A 599 4.26 7.65 -4.75
CA ARG A 599 4.97 8.69 -5.52
C ARG A 599 4.52 8.83 -6.96
N GLY A 600 3.98 7.76 -7.56
CA GLY A 600 3.46 7.74 -8.92
C GLY A 600 4.49 7.78 -10.04
N GLY A 601 4.07 7.33 -11.22
CA GLY A 601 4.86 7.31 -12.45
C GLY A 601 5.00 8.69 -13.11
N ALA A 602 6.07 8.86 -13.90
CA ALA A 602 6.37 10.14 -14.54
C ALA A 602 5.45 10.52 -15.74
N ASN A 603 4.38 9.77 -16.07
CA ASN A 603 3.65 9.97 -17.33
C ASN A 603 2.14 9.61 -17.33
N MET A 604 1.30 10.66 -17.41
CA MET A 604 0.09 10.79 -18.26
C MET A 604 -1.28 10.22 -17.81
N LEU A 605 -1.42 9.60 -16.65
CA LEU A 605 -2.73 9.37 -16.04
C LEU A 605 -2.72 9.99 -14.64
N ASP A 606 -3.80 10.68 -14.30
CA ASP A 606 -3.86 11.54 -13.13
C ASP A 606 -4.08 10.72 -11.85
N ASP A 607 -3.54 9.51 -11.61
CA ASP A 607 -4.05 8.63 -10.51
C ASP A 607 -2.99 7.76 -9.77
N ASP A 608 -1.91 8.35 -9.22
CA ASP A 608 -0.81 7.61 -8.54
C ASP A 608 -1.26 6.65 -7.42
N ALA A 609 -2.30 7.00 -6.67
CA ALA A 609 -2.91 6.15 -5.65
C ALA A 609 -4.44 6.22 -5.71
N THR A 610 -5.08 5.12 -6.07
CA THR A 610 -6.55 5.06 -6.22
C THR A 610 -7.18 4.18 -5.16
N PHE A 611 -8.12 4.72 -4.40
CA PHE A 611 -8.98 4.04 -3.42
C PHE A 611 -10.46 4.16 -3.79
N THR A 612 -10.75 4.37 -5.07
CA THR A 612 -12.09 4.60 -5.58
C THR A 612 -13.00 3.39 -5.34
N ASP A 613 -14.19 3.66 -4.82
CA ASP A 613 -15.20 2.65 -4.46
C ASP A 613 -14.72 1.59 -3.42
N ALA A 614 -13.57 1.82 -2.76
CA ALA A 614 -13.10 0.94 -1.69
C ALA A 614 -14.00 1.02 -0.45
N ALA A 615 -14.06 -0.08 0.30
CA ALA A 615 -14.86 -0.19 1.52
C ALA A 615 -14.08 -0.82 2.67
N PHE A 616 -14.04 -0.11 3.79
CA PHE A 616 -13.37 -0.53 5.02
C PHE A 616 -14.42 -0.69 6.13
N GLU A 617 -14.67 -1.90 6.60
CA GLU A 617 -15.53 -2.14 7.77
C GLU A 617 -14.80 -1.82 9.09
N GLY A 618 -13.48 -2.02 9.14
CA GLY A 618 -12.60 -1.66 10.26
C GLY A 618 -12.07 -0.22 10.17
N ASN A 619 -11.01 0.06 10.94
CA ASN A 619 -10.32 1.36 10.90
C ASN A 619 -9.28 1.39 9.78
N VAL A 620 -9.10 2.54 9.15
CA VAL A 620 -8.05 2.79 8.16
C VAL A 620 -7.16 3.94 8.63
N THR A 621 -5.84 3.75 8.59
CA THR A 621 -4.87 4.80 8.96
C THR A 621 -3.80 5.00 7.90
N PHE A 622 -3.65 6.25 7.48
CA PHE A 622 -2.62 6.82 6.61
C PHE A 622 -1.77 7.85 7.38
N GLU A 623 -1.53 7.61 8.68
CA GLU A 623 -0.75 8.54 9.51
C GLU A 623 0.65 8.71 8.93
N GLN A 624 1.06 9.96 8.67
CA GLN A 624 2.35 10.30 8.06
C GLN A 624 2.58 9.74 6.65
N ALA A 625 1.54 9.28 5.95
CA ALA A 625 1.64 8.85 4.56
C ALA A 625 1.96 10.03 3.63
N LEU A 626 2.65 9.74 2.53
CA LEU A 626 2.94 10.67 1.45
C LEU A 626 2.17 10.23 0.19
N PHE A 627 1.44 11.15 -0.42
CA PHE A 627 0.74 10.93 -1.68
C PHE A 627 1.20 11.96 -2.71
N GLY A 628 1.51 11.52 -3.93
CA GLY A 628 1.55 12.38 -5.12
C GLY A 628 0.12 12.78 -5.47
N TYR A 629 -0.47 12.16 -6.49
CA TYR A 629 -1.91 12.19 -6.71
C TYR A 629 -2.63 11.13 -5.86
N ALA A 630 -3.81 11.45 -5.30
CA ALA A 630 -4.63 10.46 -4.64
C ALA A 630 -6.12 10.63 -4.90
N ASP A 631 -6.79 9.54 -5.30
CA ASP A 631 -8.24 9.47 -5.46
C ASP A 631 -8.88 8.58 -4.39
N PHE A 632 -9.75 9.17 -3.56
CA PHE A 632 -10.57 8.51 -2.55
C PHE A 632 -12.07 8.64 -2.86
N THR A 633 -12.43 8.82 -4.14
CA THR A 633 -13.82 9.01 -4.56
C THR A 633 -14.70 7.83 -4.14
N ASN A 634 -15.88 8.13 -3.58
CA ASN A 634 -16.84 7.17 -3.06
C ASN A 634 -16.32 6.22 -1.95
N LEU A 635 -15.13 6.45 -1.40
CA LEU A 635 -14.57 5.63 -0.32
C LEU A 635 -15.55 5.55 0.86
N THR A 636 -15.81 4.33 1.34
CA THR A 636 -16.66 4.08 2.51
C THR A 636 -15.87 3.48 3.66
N VAL A 637 -16.02 4.06 4.85
CA VAL A 637 -15.35 3.59 6.08
C VAL A 637 -16.37 3.51 7.21
N ALA A 638 -16.58 2.32 7.78
CA ALA A 638 -17.46 2.13 8.92
C ALA A 638 -16.77 2.46 10.25
N GLY A 639 -15.46 2.21 10.36
CA GLY A 639 -14.60 2.61 11.47
C GLY A 639 -14.08 4.05 11.35
N ASP A 640 -12.91 4.30 11.95
CA ASP A 640 -12.21 5.58 11.88
C ASP A 640 -11.32 5.67 10.62
N ALA A 641 -11.23 6.86 10.03
CA ALA A 641 -10.33 7.19 8.91
C ALA A 641 -9.31 8.25 9.35
N VAL A 642 -8.03 7.87 9.45
CA VAL A 642 -6.97 8.71 10.05
C VAL A 642 -5.91 9.09 9.02
N PHE A 643 -5.80 10.36 8.66
CA PHE A 643 -4.82 10.99 7.75
C PHE A 643 -3.90 11.97 8.48
N ARG A 644 -3.74 11.80 9.79
CA ARG A 644 -2.97 12.69 10.67
C ARG A 644 -1.54 12.86 10.16
N ALA A 645 -1.12 14.11 9.98
CA ALA A 645 0.19 14.48 9.44
C ALA A 645 0.55 13.84 8.08
N ALA A 646 -0.43 13.41 7.30
CA ALA A 646 -0.23 13.00 5.91
C ALA A 646 0.12 14.21 5.04
N THR A 647 0.85 13.97 3.95
CA THR A 647 1.23 14.99 2.98
C THR A 647 0.74 14.57 1.59
N PHE A 648 -0.02 15.45 0.94
CA PHE A 648 -0.51 15.30 -0.42
C PHE A 648 0.23 16.32 -1.29
N ASP A 649 1.26 15.86 -1.99
CA ASP A 649 2.16 16.64 -2.84
C ASP A 649 1.58 16.88 -4.26
N GLY A 650 0.47 16.21 -4.60
CA GLY A 650 -0.33 16.39 -5.80
C GLY A 650 -1.83 16.54 -5.48
N VAL A 651 -2.68 16.40 -6.49
CA VAL A 651 -4.14 16.60 -6.34
C VAL A 651 -4.72 15.47 -5.49
N ALA A 652 -5.61 15.82 -4.56
CA ALA A 652 -6.25 14.87 -3.64
C ALA A 652 -7.77 14.97 -3.71
N THR A 653 -8.43 13.90 -4.15
CA THR A 653 -9.89 13.84 -4.30
C THR A 653 -10.50 12.95 -3.23
N PHE A 654 -11.48 13.46 -2.48
CA PHE A 654 -12.27 12.76 -1.45
C PHE A 654 -13.77 12.83 -1.76
N GLU A 655 -14.14 13.03 -3.03
CA GLU A 655 -15.52 13.26 -3.44
C GLU A 655 -16.44 12.13 -2.96
N HIS A 656 -17.58 12.51 -2.37
CA HIS A 656 -18.62 11.58 -1.93
C HIS A 656 -18.18 10.52 -0.90
N GLN A 657 -17.01 10.70 -0.26
CA GLN A 657 -16.54 9.83 0.81
C GLN A 657 -17.57 9.75 1.95
N ARG A 658 -17.75 8.55 2.53
CA ARG A 658 -18.64 8.32 3.67
C ARG A 658 -17.89 7.64 4.80
N VAL A 659 -17.71 8.34 5.91
CA VAL A 659 -17.07 7.80 7.12
C VAL A 659 -18.08 7.81 8.26
N ALA A 660 -18.35 6.65 8.86
CA ALA A 660 -19.28 6.56 10.00
C ALA A 660 -18.59 6.84 11.34
N GLY A 661 -17.32 6.45 11.49
CA GLY A 661 -16.48 6.80 12.63
C GLY A 661 -15.86 8.18 12.53
N LYS A 662 -14.73 8.39 13.20
CA LYS A 662 -14.00 9.66 13.20
C LYS A 662 -13.17 9.83 11.93
N THR A 663 -13.07 11.06 11.47
CA THR A 663 -12.19 11.46 10.36
C THR A 663 -11.13 12.42 10.88
N ASP A 664 -9.85 12.09 10.75
CA ASP A 664 -8.76 12.84 11.38
C ASP A 664 -7.67 13.23 10.39
N PHE A 665 -7.70 14.48 9.93
CA PHE A 665 -6.70 15.12 9.09
C PHE A 665 -5.73 16.01 9.88
N ASP A 666 -5.68 15.97 11.23
CA ASP A 666 -4.86 16.88 12.05
C ASP A 666 -3.41 17.00 11.54
N ARG A 667 -2.98 18.24 11.25
CA ARG A 667 -1.67 18.61 10.68
C ARG A 667 -1.37 18.04 9.29
N ALA A 668 -2.37 17.63 8.51
CA ALA A 668 -2.19 17.25 7.13
C ALA A 668 -1.81 18.47 6.25
N THR A 669 -1.05 18.24 5.20
CA THR A 669 -0.66 19.27 4.23
C THR A 669 -1.07 18.86 2.82
N PHE A 670 -1.71 19.78 2.09
CA PHE A 670 -2.12 19.63 0.71
C PHE A 670 -1.44 20.72 -0.11
N THR A 671 -0.53 20.36 -1.01
CA THR A 671 0.25 21.34 -1.79
C THR A 671 -0.44 21.74 -3.10
N GLU A 672 -1.29 20.87 -3.63
CA GLU A 672 -2.15 21.11 -4.79
C GLU A 672 -3.64 21.01 -4.38
N ASN A 673 -4.55 21.08 -5.35
CA ASN A 673 -5.98 21.19 -5.07
C ASN A 673 -6.51 19.96 -4.33
N ALA A 674 -7.39 20.18 -3.35
CA ALA A 674 -8.06 19.12 -2.59
C ALA A 674 -9.59 19.24 -2.69
N THR A 675 -10.28 18.14 -2.97
CA THR A 675 -11.75 18.13 -3.13
C THR A 675 -12.40 17.24 -2.09
N PHE A 676 -13.27 17.80 -1.26
CA PHE A 676 -14.13 17.15 -0.28
C PHE A 676 -15.62 17.35 -0.62
N SER A 677 -15.95 17.54 -1.89
CA SER A 677 -17.32 17.80 -2.32
C SER A 677 -18.24 16.60 -2.01
N GLY A 678 -19.38 16.88 -1.40
CA GLY A 678 -20.41 15.88 -1.08
C GLY A 678 -20.00 14.80 -0.07
N VAL A 679 -18.92 15.01 0.70
CA VAL A 679 -18.52 14.09 1.79
C VAL A 679 -19.58 13.98 2.87
N ARG A 680 -19.59 12.85 3.60
CA ARG A 680 -20.44 12.62 4.77
C ARG A 680 -19.63 12.04 5.91
N TYR A 681 -19.42 12.83 6.95
CA TYR A 681 -18.69 12.42 8.15
C TYR A 681 -19.64 12.31 9.34
N GLY A 682 -19.88 11.06 9.76
CA GLY A 682 -20.79 10.67 10.85
C GLY A 682 -20.22 10.96 12.24
N GLY A 683 -18.92 10.76 12.43
CA GLY A 683 -18.19 11.06 13.66
C GLY A 683 -17.54 12.43 13.66
N GLU A 684 -16.64 12.64 14.63
CA GLU A 684 -15.82 13.86 14.73
C GLU A 684 -14.92 13.99 13.49
N ALA A 685 -14.95 15.15 12.83
CA ALA A 685 -14.14 15.48 11.67
C ALA A 685 -13.12 16.56 12.06
N ARG A 686 -11.84 16.19 12.13
CA ARG A 686 -10.77 17.07 12.61
C ARG A 686 -9.80 17.43 11.48
N PHE A 687 -9.63 18.73 11.26
CA PHE A 687 -8.72 19.36 10.31
C PHE A 687 -7.79 20.36 11.03
N ASP A 688 -7.63 20.25 12.35
CA ASP A 688 -6.80 21.15 13.14
C ASP A 688 -5.39 21.28 12.56
N GLN A 689 -4.90 22.51 12.47
CA GLN A 689 -3.56 22.81 11.95
C GLN A 689 -3.26 22.25 10.55
N CYS A 690 -4.29 21.93 9.76
CA CYS A 690 -4.12 21.59 8.35
C CYS A 690 -3.57 22.79 7.56
N ARG A 691 -2.91 22.49 6.45
CA ARG A 691 -2.45 23.50 5.49
C ARG A 691 -2.84 23.12 4.08
N PHE A 692 -3.73 23.89 3.49
CA PHE A 692 -4.10 23.83 2.07
C PHE A 692 -3.35 24.97 1.36
N GLU A 693 -2.33 24.65 0.56
CA GLU A 693 -1.51 25.64 -0.13
C GLU A 693 -2.21 26.24 -1.36
N THR A 694 -3.18 25.52 -1.94
CA THR A 694 -4.03 26.00 -3.05
C THR A 694 -5.51 25.90 -2.69
N ASN A 695 -6.39 25.52 -3.64
CA ASN A 695 -7.84 25.54 -3.48
C ASN A 695 -8.34 24.27 -2.80
N VAL A 696 -9.33 24.44 -1.92
CA VAL A 696 -10.07 23.34 -1.32
C VAL A 696 -11.59 23.51 -1.50
N ASP A 697 -12.25 22.43 -1.90
CA ASP A 697 -13.69 22.39 -2.16
C ASP A 697 -14.42 21.47 -1.15
N PHE A 698 -15.22 22.05 -0.26
CA PHE A 698 -16.14 21.38 0.67
C PHE A 698 -17.61 21.56 0.26
N THR A 699 -17.90 21.82 -1.02
CA THR A 699 -19.26 22.05 -1.49
C THR A 699 -20.18 20.87 -1.19
N ALA A 700 -21.39 21.14 -0.69
CA ALA A 700 -22.36 20.12 -0.29
C ALA A 700 -21.82 19.07 0.71
N ALA A 701 -20.71 19.35 1.41
CA ALA A 701 -20.19 18.49 2.47
C ALA A 701 -21.17 18.45 3.65
N ARG A 702 -21.33 17.27 4.27
CA ARG A 702 -22.21 17.07 5.42
C ARG A 702 -21.44 16.52 6.60
N PHE A 703 -21.30 17.33 7.64
CA PHE A 703 -20.66 16.98 8.89
C PHE A 703 -21.73 16.71 9.95
N GLU A 704 -21.94 15.45 10.31
CA GLU A 704 -22.93 15.04 11.30
C GLU A 704 -22.36 15.10 12.74
N GLY A 705 -21.06 14.85 12.90
CA GLY A 705 -20.33 15.00 14.16
C GLY A 705 -19.63 16.36 14.31
N GLN A 706 -18.90 16.54 15.42
CA GLN A 706 -18.16 17.79 15.70
C GLN A 706 -17.09 18.02 14.64
N THR A 707 -16.99 19.25 14.12
CA THR A 707 -16.02 19.63 13.10
C THR A 707 -15.02 20.65 13.65
N LEU A 708 -13.73 20.37 13.51
CA LEU A 708 -12.65 21.20 14.04
C LEU A 708 -11.71 21.61 12.91
N PHE A 709 -11.52 22.91 12.72
CA PHE A 709 -10.59 23.54 11.78
C PHE A 709 -9.64 24.50 12.53
N THR A 710 -9.39 24.28 13.82
CA THR A 710 -8.66 25.24 14.66
C THR A 710 -7.23 25.42 14.15
N GLY A 711 -6.86 26.66 13.85
CA GLY A 711 -5.53 27.01 13.33
C GLY A 711 -5.23 26.50 11.91
N THR A 712 -6.25 26.09 11.15
CA THR A 712 -6.11 25.65 9.75
C THR A 712 -5.73 26.82 8.85
N LYS A 713 -4.90 26.57 7.84
CA LYS A 713 -4.49 27.56 6.84
C LYS A 713 -5.03 27.19 5.47
N PHE A 714 -5.79 28.10 4.87
CA PHE A 714 -6.30 28.03 3.51
C PHE A 714 -5.63 29.12 2.69
N GLU A 715 -4.48 28.81 2.07
CA GLU A 715 -3.62 29.80 1.42
C GLU A 715 -4.06 30.15 0.00
N GLY A 716 -4.91 29.34 -0.64
CA GLY A 716 -5.62 29.66 -1.86
C GLY A 716 -4.76 29.87 -3.13
N SER A 717 -5.35 29.64 -4.29
CA SER A 717 -4.64 29.80 -5.58
C SER A 717 -4.24 31.25 -5.83
N PRO A 718 -3.15 31.51 -6.57
CA PRO A 718 -2.81 32.86 -7.00
C PRO A 718 -3.73 33.43 -8.09
N THR A 719 -4.69 32.67 -8.63
CA THR A 719 -5.40 33.03 -9.88
C THR A 719 -6.92 33.21 -9.78
N VAL A 720 -7.62 32.56 -8.84
CA VAL A 720 -9.09 32.63 -8.71
C VAL A 720 -9.45 32.78 -7.24
N LEU A 721 -9.92 33.97 -6.83
CA LEU A 721 -10.14 34.32 -5.43
C LEU A 721 -11.43 33.75 -4.83
N ALA A 722 -12.47 33.49 -5.62
CA ALA A 722 -13.82 33.22 -5.08
C ALA A 722 -14.02 31.79 -4.53
N ASP A 723 -13.06 30.89 -4.80
CA ASP A 723 -13.19 29.45 -4.58
C ASP A 723 -11.92 28.87 -3.91
N ASP A 724 -11.18 29.67 -3.13
CA ASP A 724 -9.96 29.22 -2.43
C ASP A 724 -10.29 28.21 -1.31
N ALA A 725 -11.29 28.50 -0.48
CA ALA A 725 -11.89 27.54 0.45
C ALA A 725 -13.42 27.62 0.34
N ASP A 726 -14.00 26.66 -0.39
CA ASP A 726 -15.41 26.68 -0.76
C ASP A 726 -16.25 25.74 0.10
N PHE A 727 -17.09 26.31 0.97
CA PHE A 727 -18.03 25.61 1.84
C PHE A 727 -19.49 25.79 1.38
N ARG A 728 -19.74 26.13 0.11
CA ARG A 728 -21.11 26.38 -0.36
C ARG A 728 -22.00 25.15 -0.20
N GLU A 729 -23.23 25.38 0.24
CA GLU A 729 -24.20 24.30 0.52
C GLU A 729 -23.74 23.27 1.59
N ALA A 730 -22.63 23.52 2.30
CA ALA A 730 -22.16 22.63 3.35
C ALA A 730 -23.11 22.66 4.56
N THR A 731 -23.30 21.52 5.21
CA THR A 731 -24.17 21.36 6.37
C THR A 731 -23.38 20.87 7.58
N PHE A 732 -23.45 21.61 8.68
CA PHE A 732 -22.86 21.28 9.98
C PHE A 732 -23.97 20.97 10.99
N GLU A 733 -24.18 19.70 11.31
CA GLU A 733 -25.25 19.27 12.23
C GLU A 733 -24.86 19.37 13.71
N ALA A 734 -23.55 19.33 13.99
CA ALA A 734 -22.98 19.51 15.31
C ALA A 734 -22.01 20.72 15.33
N GLN A 735 -21.38 20.95 16.48
CA GLN A 735 -20.53 22.12 16.69
C GLN A 735 -19.39 22.18 15.66
N ALA A 736 -19.20 23.36 15.06
CA ALA A 736 -18.10 23.65 14.15
C ALA A 736 -17.16 24.72 14.73
N ASP A 737 -15.86 24.50 14.67
CA ASP A 737 -14.84 25.40 15.24
C ASP A 737 -13.81 25.78 14.17
N PHE A 738 -13.76 27.06 13.81
CA PHE A 738 -12.79 27.66 12.89
C PHE A 738 -11.86 28.65 13.60
N ASP A 739 -11.72 28.52 14.93
CA ASP A 739 -10.94 29.45 15.73
C ASP A 739 -9.48 29.51 15.26
N GLU A 740 -8.94 30.71 15.18
CA GLU A 740 -7.55 30.96 14.75
C GLU A 740 -7.21 30.45 13.34
N ALA A 741 -8.20 30.05 12.53
CA ALA A 741 -8.00 29.70 11.13
C ALA A 741 -7.61 30.93 10.28
N GLU A 742 -6.87 30.71 9.21
CA GLU A 742 -6.42 31.73 8.25
C GLU A 742 -6.96 31.38 6.87
N PHE A 743 -7.89 32.19 6.36
CA PHE A 743 -8.43 32.10 5.01
C PHE A 743 -7.80 33.16 4.12
N LYS A 744 -7.36 32.77 2.93
CA LYS A 744 -7.19 33.74 1.85
C LYS A 744 -8.55 34.24 1.40
N TYR A 745 -9.43 33.34 0.94
CA TYR A 745 -10.83 33.62 0.75
C TYR A 745 -11.68 32.44 1.24
N GLY A 746 -12.71 32.71 2.04
CA GLY A 746 -13.64 31.69 2.55
C GLY A 746 -15.06 31.89 2.04
N ASN A 747 -15.64 30.89 1.37
CA ASN A 747 -16.98 30.96 0.80
C ASN A 747 -17.95 30.04 1.53
N PHE A 748 -18.79 30.59 2.40
CA PHE A 748 -19.83 29.88 3.17
C PHE A 748 -21.24 30.19 2.65
N GLY A 749 -21.38 30.52 1.36
CA GLY A 749 -22.69 30.82 0.76
C GLY A 749 -23.64 29.61 0.82
N ASP A 750 -24.93 29.83 1.12
CA ASP A 750 -25.93 28.76 1.27
C ASP A 750 -25.57 27.69 2.34
N ALA A 751 -24.53 27.90 3.16
CA ALA A 751 -24.14 26.96 4.19
C ALA A 751 -25.17 26.92 5.34
N THR A 752 -25.36 25.74 5.93
CA THR A 752 -26.29 25.54 7.05
C THR A 752 -25.54 25.10 8.31
N PHE A 753 -25.65 25.89 9.38
CA PHE A 753 -25.11 25.57 10.70
C PHE A 753 -26.28 25.25 11.65
N GLU A 754 -26.57 23.97 11.87
CA GLU A 754 -27.66 23.54 12.77
C GLU A 754 -27.29 23.69 14.26
N ALA A 755 -25.99 23.73 14.56
CA ALA A 755 -25.44 23.89 15.90
C ALA A 755 -24.52 25.13 15.99
N ALA A 756 -23.84 25.31 17.13
CA ALA A 756 -22.97 26.45 17.36
C ALA A 756 -21.74 26.43 16.44
N VAL A 757 -21.36 27.60 15.92
CA VAL A 757 -20.17 27.80 15.09
C VAL A 757 -19.31 28.95 15.65
N SER A 758 -17.98 28.76 15.65
CA SER A 758 -17.02 29.76 16.12
C SER A 758 -15.96 30.07 15.05
N PHE A 759 -15.65 31.35 14.90
CA PHE A 759 -14.64 31.98 14.04
C PHE A 759 -13.79 32.96 14.89
N THR A 760 -13.50 32.60 16.14
CA THR A 760 -12.80 33.49 17.07
C THR A 760 -11.36 33.68 16.60
N ARG A 761 -10.94 34.93 16.43
CA ARG A 761 -9.60 35.32 15.92
C ARG A 761 -9.27 34.74 14.53
N THR A 762 -10.27 34.39 13.73
CA THR A 762 -10.08 33.95 12.34
C THR A 762 -9.65 35.12 11.44
N GLY A 763 -8.73 34.87 10.51
CA GLY A 763 -8.28 35.85 9.52
C GLY A 763 -8.83 35.57 8.12
N PHE A 764 -9.21 36.61 7.39
CA PHE A 764 -9.65 36.58 5.99
C PHE A 764 -8.85 37.63 5.19
N GLU A 765 -7.90 37.19 4.37
CA GLU A 765 -6.95 38.07 3.67
C GLU A 765 -7.59 38.80 2.49
N ASP A 766 -8.18 38.07 1.55
CA ASP A 766 -8.84 38.57 0.34
C ASP A 766 -10.37 38.65 0.47
N GLY A 767 -10.96 38.06 1.51
CA GLY A 767 -12.37 38.26 1.90
C GLY A 767 -13.07 37.00 2.37
N GLY A 768 -14.38 37.11 2.62
CA GLY A 768 -15.23 35.97 2.91
C GLY A 768 -16.70 36.23 2.64
N ALA A 769 -17.40 35.22 2.15
CA ALA A 769 -18.83 35.27 1.84
C ALA A 769 -19.62 34.30 2.71
N TYR A 770 -20.81 34.71 3.13
CA TYR A 770 -21.78 33.96 3.92
C TYR A 770 -23.19 34.14 3.34
N THR A 771 -23.30 34.64 2.11
CA THR A 771 -24.58 35.02 1.49
C THR A 771 -25.57 33.85 1.51
N ASP A 772 -26.82 34.11 1.87
CA ASP A 772 -27.89 33.10 1.98
C ASP A 772 -27.65 31.98 3.03
N ALA A 773 -26.61 32.09 3.89
CA ALA A 773 -26.37 31.09 4.93
C ALA A 773 -27.48 31.07 6.01
N VAL A 774 -27.68 29.89 6.60
CA VAL A 774 -28.67 29.66 7.68
C VAL A 774 -27.95 29.21 8.93
N VAL A 775 -28.09 29.98 10.01
CA VAL A 775 -27.42 29.71 11.29
C VAL A 775 -28.46 29.47 12.38
N GLN A 776 -28.64 28.22 12.80
CA GLN A 776 -29.57 27.83 13.86
C GLN A 776 -28.98 28.00 15.27
N GLY A 777 -27.70 27.65 15.46
CA GLY A 777 -27.00 27.75 16.74
C GLY A 777 -26.32 29.11 16.96
N ALA A 778 -25.60 29.24 18.08
CA ALA A 778 -24.83 30.45 18.39
C ALA A 778 -23.72 30.68 17.35
N PHE A 779 -23.55 31.92 16.92
CA PHE A 779 -22.54 32.34 15.94
C PHE A 779 -21.50 33.23 16.63
N GLU A 780 -20.27 32.75 16.74
CA GLU A 780 -19.18 33.49 17.39
C GLU A 780 -18.13 33.91 16.36
N MET A 781 -17.84 35.20 16.24
CA MET A 781 -16.85 35.77 15.32
C MET A 781 -16.07 36.91 16.01
N SER A 782 -15.82 36.75 17.30
CA SER A 782 -15.04 37.71 18.09
C SER A 782 -13.61 37.83 17.58
N TYR A 783 -13.13 39.06 17.44
CA TYR A 783 -11.76 39.41 17.02
C TYR A 783 -11.35 38.87 15.64
N ALA A 784 -12.30 38.46 14.80
CA ALA A 784 -12.02 38.10 13.42
C ALA A 784 -11.50 39.31 12.62
N GLN A 785 -10.65 39.07 11.63
CA GLN A 785 -10.03 40.13 10.82
C GLN A 785 -10.28 39.89 9.34
N PHE A 786 -11.06 40.78 8.72
CA PHE A 786 -11.28 40.85 7.28
C PHE A 786 -10.43 41.98 6.69
N ALA A 787 -9.33 41.57 6.05
CA ALA A 787 -8.51 42.46 5.24
C ALA A 787 -9.13 42.68 3.85
N GLY A 788 -9.88 41.72 3.33
CA GLY A 788 -10.72 41.85 2.14
C GLY A 788 -12.20 42.11 2.47
N ASP A 789 -13.07 41.91 1.47
CA ASP A 789 -14.52 42.16 1.58
C ASP A 789 -15.23 41.04 2.38
N ALA A 790 -16.18 41.41 3.24
CA ALA A 790 -17.04 40.52 4.00
C ALA A 790 -18.50 40.62 3.53
N ALA A 791 -19.00 39.58 2.85
CA ALA A 791 -20.38 39.49 2.40
C ALA A 791 -21.18 38.61 3.37
N ILE A 792 -21.99 39.22 4.24
CA ILE A 792 -22.84 38.55 5.24
C ILE A 792 -24.29 39.00 4.99
N ASP A 793 -24.69 39.03 3.73
CA ASP A 793 -26.01 39.43 3.25
C ASP A 793 -26.99 38.25 3.14
N ASP A 794 -28.28 38.53 3.31
CA ASP A 794 -29.36 37.53 3.27
C ASP A 794 -29.20 36.36 4.28
N VAL A 795 -28.41 36.55 5.35
CA VAL A 795 -28.15 35.54 6.39
C VAL A 795 -29.23 35.56 7.47
N VAL A 796 -29.67 34.37 7.93
CA VAL A 796 -30.61 34.25 9.05
C VAL A 796 -29.91 33.66 10.28
N PHE A 797 -29.70 34.49 11.30
CA PHE A 797 -29.18 34.09 12.62
C PHE A 797 -30.35 33.84 13.58
N HIS A 798 -30.54 32.58 13.97
CA HIS A 798 -31.64 32.18 14.86
C HIS A 798 -31.30 32.32 16.35
N ASP A 799 -30.04 32.13 16.73
CA ASP A 799 -29.51 32.31 18.09
C ASP A 799 -28.58 33.54 18.17
N ASP A 800 -27.88 33.72 19.29
CA ASP A 800 -26.99 34.86 19.53
C ASP A 800 -25.82 34.89 18.51
N ALA A 801 -25.58 36.07 17.93
CA ALA A 801 -24.50 36.34 16.99
C ALA A 801 -23.53 37.40 17.53
N THR A 802 -22.26 37.04 17.70
CA THR A 802 -21.22 37.88 18.29
C THR A 802 -20.13 38.21 17.29
N PHE A 803 -19.83 39.49 17.13
CA PHE A 803 -18.79 40.09 16.30
C PHE A 803 -17.92 41.04 17.14
N GLU A 804 -17.76 40.76 18.45
CA GLU A 804 -17.04 41.63 19.38
C GLU A 804 -15.58 41.81 18.94
N GLY A 805 -15.15 43.05 18.75
CA GLY A 805 -13.77 43.37 18.36
C GLY A 805 -13.38 42.90 16.95
N ALA A 806 -14.34 42.42 16.15
CA ALA A 806 -14.11 42.05 14.75
C ALA A 806 -13.70 43.29 13.94
N LYS A 807 -12.83 43.10 12.94
CA LYS A 807 -12.29 44.18 12.11
C LYS A 807 -12.58 43.93 10.65
N PHE A 808 -13.31 44.84 10.04
CA PHE A 808 -13.65 44.87 8.62
C PHE A 808 -12.90 46.03 7.98
N THR A 809 -11.64 45.79 7.64
CA THR A 809 -10.73 46.84 7.16
C THR A 809 -10.78 47.06 5.65
N GLY A 810 -11.16 46.03 4.88
CA GLY A 810 -11.40 46.11 3.44
C GLY A 810 -10.15 46.24 2.56
N GLY A 811 -10.29 45.78 1.31
CA GLY A 811 -9.27 45.75 0.26
C GLY A 811 -9.95 45.73 -1.12
N SER A 812 -9.40 46.42 -2.13
CA SER A 812 -10.16 46.77 -3.34
C SER A 812 -10.51 45.58 -4.26
N ASN A 813 -11.73 45.05 -4.21
CA ASN A 813 -12.28 44.17 -5.26
C ASN A 813 -13.81 43.94 -5.16
N THR A 814 -14.53 44.46 -6.16
CA THR A 814 -15.89 44.09 -6.62
C THR A 814 -17.12 44.60 -5.85
N GLN A 815 -17.12 44.78 -4.53
CA GLN A 815 -18.26 45.38 -3.84
C GLN A 815 -18.06 46.88 -3.59
N SER A 816 -19.16 47.63 -3.46
CA SER A 816 -19.08 49.07 -3.17
C SER A 816 -18.73 49.37 -1.70
N ARG A 817 -18.64 48.34 -0.86
CA ARG A 817 -18.52 48.38 0.60
C ARG A 817 -17.77 47.13 1.11
N ASP A 818 -16.96 47.31 2.15
CA ASP A 818 -16.04 46.30 2.68
C ASP A 818 -16.75 45.28 3.60
N ALA A 819 -17.86 45.66 4.23
CA ALA A 819 -18.74 44.74 4.96
C ALA A 819 -20.20 44.96 4.57
N VAL A 820 -20.92 43.89 4.26
CA VAL A 820 -22.32 43.94 3.81
C VAL A 820 -23.14 42.97 4.66
N PHE A 821 -24.13 43.49 5.39
CA PHE A 821 -25.10 42.72 6.18
C PHE A 821 -26.52 42.90 5.64
N ASP A 822 -26.63 43.21 4.35
CA ASP A 822 -27.88 43.63 3.72
C ASP A 822 -28.91 42.48 3.76
N ASN A 823 -30.17 42.80 4.02
CA ASN A 823 -31.30 41.85 4.18
C ASN A 823 -31.18 40.78 5.28
N SER A 824 -30.07 40.70 6.01
CA SER A 824 -29.86 39.69 7.05
C SER A 824 -30.81 39.86 8.25
N GLU A 825 -31.17 38.75 8.90
CA GLU A 825 -32.12 38.71 10.02
C GLU A 825 -31.47 38.13 11.28
N PHE A 826 -31.38 38.95 12.34
CA PHE A 826 -30.90 38.56 13.66
C PHE A 826 -32.08 38.35 14.61
N ARG A 827 -32.43 37.09 14.88
CA ARG A 827 -33.61 36.72 15.68
C ARG A 827 -33.37 36.74 17.20
N SER A 828 -32.11 36.65 17.63
CA SER A 828 -31.68 36.78 19.03
C SER A 828 -30.72 37.98 19.21
N GLY A 829 -29.83 37.95 20.20
CA GLY A 829 -28.85 39.00 20.47
C GLY A 829 -27.82 39.16 19.36
N ALA A 830 -27.47 40.40 19.04
CA ALA A 830 -26.42 40.72 18.08
C ALA A 830 -25.41 41.68 18.72
N THR A 831 -24.16 41.24 18.89
CA THR A 831 -23.11 42.00 19.56
C THR A 831 -22.02 42.41 18.57
N PHE A 832 -21.83 43.71 18.38
CA PHE A 832 -20.79 44.33 17.57
C PHE A 832 -19.89 45.26 18.41
N SER A 833 -19.85 45.04 19.73
CA SER A 833 -19.13 45.93 20.63
C SER A 833 -17.64 45.95 20.27
N THR A 834 -17.04 47.15 20.25
CA THR A 834 -15.64 47.38 19.82
C THR A 834 -15.28 46.94 18.40
N ALA A 835 -16.25 46.54 17.56
CA ALA A 835 -15.99 46.19 16.17
C ALA A 835 -15.52 47.42 15.36
N GLU A 836 -14.63 47.21 14.39
CA GLU A 836 -14.12 48.26 13.50
C GLU A 836 -14.60 47.99 12.08
N PHE A 837 -15.27 48.95 11.46
CA PHE A 837 -15.74 48.90 10.08
C PHE A 837 -15.11 50.03 9.28
N ASN A 838 -14.42 49.73 8.18
CA ASN A 838 -13.96 50.76 7.25
C ASN A 838 -15.16 51.33 6.48
N THR A 839 -15.81 50.49 5.66
CA THR A 839 -17.15 50.76 5.12
C THR A 839 -18.09 49.60 5.43
N VAL A 840 -19.36 49.89 5.72
CA VAL A 840 -20.35 48.85 6.06
C VAL A 840 -21.76 49.18 5.60
N SER A 841 -22.57 48.17 5.30
CA SER A 841 -24.01 48.31 5.08
C SER A 841 -24.85 47.35 5.90
N PHE A 842 -25.97 47.88 6.37
CA PHE A 842 -27.06 47.17 7.01
C PHE A 842 -28.38 47.60 6.34
N ASP A 843 -28.46 47.50 5.01
CA ASP A 843 -29.66 47.83 4.23
C ASP A 843 -30.67 46.70 4.34
N GLY A 844 -31.87 46.97 4.83
CA GLY A 844 -32.89 45.94 4.96
C GLY A 844 -32.64 44.91 6.06
N THR A 845 -31.51 44.99 6.78
CA THR A 845 -31.20 44.14 7.94
C THR A 845 -32.26 44.30 9.02
N ARG A 846 -32.68 43.19 9.65
CA ARG A 846 -33.66 43.18 10.73
C ARG A 846 -33.06 42.63 12.02
N PHE A 847 -33.23 43.34 13.13
CA PHE A 847 -32.88 42.88 14.47
C PHE A 847 -34.15 42.70 15.30
N HIS A 848 -34.30 41.56 15.99
CA HIS A 848 -35.44 41.29 16.88
C HIS A 848 -35.12 41.55 18.36
N ALA A 849 -33.84 41.68 18.72
CA ALA A 849 -33.36 42.17 20.02
C ALA A 849 -32.57 43.49 19.84
N GLU A 850 -32.25 44.19 20.94
CA GLU A 850 -31.40 45.40 20.89
C GLU A 850 -29.97 45.03 20.43
N PRO A 851 -29.50 45.51 19.25
CA PRO A 851 -28.14 45.23 18.82
C PRO A 851 -27.13 46.15 19.53
N ASP A 852 -25.99 45.59 19.94
CA ASP A 852 -24.97 46.29 20.71
C ASP A 852 -23.77 46.71 19.85
N PHE A 853 -23.67 48.01 19.53
CA PHE A 853 -22.52 48.62 18.85
C PHE A 853 -21.71 49.51 19.83
N ASP A 854 -21.71 49.23 21.14
CA ASP A 854 -20.93 50.04 22.10
C ASP A 854 -19.45 50.09 21.70
N ARG A 855 -18.91 51.30 21.60
CA ARG A 855 -17.51 51.57 21.19
C ARG A 855 -17.14 51.02 19.80
N ALA A 856 -18.11 50.68 18.95
CA ALA A 856 -17.82 50.34 17.55
C ALA A 856 -17.26 51.56 16.79
N ARG A 857 -16.41 51.32 15.80
CA ARG A 857 -15.72 52.37 15.04
C ARG A 857 -16.02 52.22 13.55
N PHE A 858 -16.74 53.18 13.00
CA PHE A 858 -17.07 53.29 11.58
C PHE A 858 -16.16 54.33 10.95
N LEU A 859 -15.13 53.88 10.22
CA LEU A 859 -13.95 54.67 9.89
C LEU A 859 -14.11 55.54 8.63
N ASP A 860 -14.83 55.07 7.60
CA ASP A 860 -15.13 55.82 6.36
C ASP A 860 -16.64 56.00 6.14
N ARG A 861 -17.35 55.00 5.58
CA ARG A 861 -18.75 55.13 5.16
C ARG A 861 -19.61 53.99 5.70
N MET A 862 -20.59 54.33 6.54
CA MET A 862 -21.65 53.40 6.95
C MET A 862 -22.97 53.66 6.23
N TYR A 863 -23.73 52.62 5.95
CA TYR A 863 -25.11 52.69 5.47
C TYR A 863 -26.04 51.93 6.41
N LEU A 864 -26.80 52.67 7.23
CA LEU A 864 -27.74 52.06 8.18
C LEU A 864 -29.17 52.32 7.71
N GLN A 865 -29.82 51.30 7.17
CA GLN A 865 -31.26 51.30 6.87
C GLN A 865 -31.88 50.01 7.43
N ILE A 866 -31.97 49.97 8.75
CA ILE A 866 -32.49 48.80 9.47
C ILE A 866 -34.00 48.68 9.23
N ALA A 867 -34.43 47.52 8.74
CA ALA A 867 -35.83 47.19 8.55
C ALA A 867 -36.54 47.01 9.90
N PRO A 868 -37.81 47.43 10.02
CA PRO A 868 -38.56 47.27 11.26
C PRO A 868 -38.80 45.78 11.57
N ALA A 869 -38.67 45.41 12.85
CA ALA A 869 -39.12 44.14 13.41
C ALA A 869 -40.54 44.27 13.99
N ALA A 870 -41.06 43.18 14.59
CA ALA A 870 -42.39 43.19 15.20
C ALA A 870 -42.49 44.13 16.42
N ASP A 871 -41.40 44.25 17.18
CA ASP A 871 -41.27 45.11 18.35
C ASP A 871 -40.30 46.28 18.08
N ALA A 872 -40.45 47.36 18.85
CA ALA A 872 -39.56 48.51 18.75
C ALA A 872 -38.21 48.21 19.42
N ILE A 873 -37.12 48.34 18.66
CA ILE A 873 -35.75 48.12 19.10
C ILE A 873 -34.98 49.43 19.25
N LYS A 874 -33.96 49.40 20.11
CA LYS A 874 -32.99 50.48 20.31
C LYS A 874 -31.60 49.97 19.94
N VAL A 875 -31.03 50.50 18.86
CA VAL A 875 -29.66 50.24 18.40
C VAL A 875 -28.70 51.01 19.33
N ASN A 876 -27.89 50.27 20.09
CA ASN A 876 -26.93 50.88 21.02
C ASN A 876 -25.67 51.32 20.29
N LEU A 877 -25.54 52.60 19.95
CA LEU A 877 -24.32 53.20 19.37
C LEU A 877 -23.56 54.02 20.43
N SER A 878 -23.67 53.64 21.71
CA SER A 878 -23.00 54.35 22.80
C SER A 878 -21.49 54.33 22.60
N HIS A 879 -20.83 55.47 22.83
CA HIS A 879 -19.37 55.61 22.66
C HIS A 879 -18.83 55.25 21.25
N ALA A 880 -19.69 55.06 20.25
CA ALA A 880 -19.26 54.70 18.90
C ALA A 880 -18.61 55.90 18.18
N GLU A 881 -17.68 55.61 17.27
CA GLU A 881 -17.09 56.61 16.36
C GLU A 881 -17.73 56.47 14.98
N LEU A 882 -18.44 57.51 14.51
CA LEU A 882 -19.17 57.53 13.25
C LEU A 882 -18.55 58.58 12.32
N ASN A 883 -17.59 58.18 11.48
CA ASN A 883 -16.80 59.13 10.69
C ASN A 883 -17.49 59.61 9.41
N GLY A 884 -18.37 58.80 8.83
CA GLY A 884 -19.05 59.18 7.60
C GLY A 884 -20.11 58.18 7.15
N GLY A 885 -20.93 58.59 6.17
CA GLY A 885 -21.99 57.77 5.60
C GLY A 885 -23.39 58.31 5.89
N ARG A 886 -24.38 57.43 5.99
CA ARG A 886 -25.78 57.84 6.20
C ARG A 886 -26.56 56.84 7.05
N ILE A 887 -27.46 57.41 7.86
CA ILE A 887 -28.46 56.66 8.64
C ILE A 887 -29.83 57.08 8.12
N VAL A 888 -30.56 56.12 7.57
CA VAL A 888 -31.86 56.32 6.96
C VAL A 888 -32.95 56.06 8.00
N GLN A 889 -33.91 56.96 8.08
CA GLN A 889 -35.08 56.82 8.94
C GLN A 889 -35.85 55.53 8.59
N PRO A 890 -36.39 54.78 9.57
CA PRO A 890 -37.27 53.66 9.27
C PRO A 890 -38.63 54.17 8.75
N ALA A 891 -39.21 53.47 7.78
CA ALA A 891 -40.51 53.82 7.19
C ALA A 891 -41.69 53.75 8.19
N SER A 892 -41.56 52.99 9.29
CA SER A 892 -42.55 52.95 10.37
C SER A 892 -41.89 52.57 11.72
N GLY A 893 -42.45 53.06 12.84
CA GLY A 893 -41.84 53.12 14.18
C GLY A 893 -41.37 51.81 14.81
N GLY A 894 -40.20 51.31 14.39
CA GLY A 894 -39.60 50.09 14.93
C GLY A 894 -38.12 50.22 15.34
N THR A 895 -37.35 51.19 14.84
CA THR A 895 -35.89 51.24 15.10
C THR A 895 -35.45 52.63 15.55
N PHE A 896 -34.84 52.70 16.73
CA PHE A 896 -34.34 53.93 17.35
C PHE A 896 -32.83 53.81 17.61
N TYR A 897 -32.09 54.92 17.61
CA TYR A 897 -30.63 54.92 17.72
C TYR A 897 -30.16 55.66 18.98
N ASP A 898 -29.39 54.99 19.85
CA ASP A 898 -28.77 55.60 21.03
C ASP A 898 -27.34 56.06 20.73
N LEU A 899 -27.14 57.38 20.60
CA LEU A 899 -25.85 58.00 20.29
C LEU A 899 -25.20 58.61 21.55
N THR A 900 -25.46 58.02 22.72
CA THR A 900 -24.87 58.49 23.98
C THR A 900 -23.35 58.47 23.92
N ALA A 901 -22.71 59.61 24.18
CA ALA A 901 -21.25 59.78 24.20
C ALA A 901 -20.55 59.31 22.90
N ALA A 902 -21.30 59.15 21.81
CA ALA A 902 -20.77 58.84 20.50
C ALA A 902 -20.07 60.06 19.89
N THR A 903 -19.19 59.83 18.91
CA THR A 903 -18.59 60.87 18.08
C THR A 903 -19.19 60.77 16.68
N VAL A 904 -19.86 61.82 16.21
CA VAL A 904 -20.55 61.89 14.94
C VAL A 904 -19.88 62.93 14.06
N ARG A 905 -19.32 62.51 12.93
CA ARG A 905 -18.61 63.36 11.96
C ARG A 905 -19.45 63.57 10.69
N ASP A 906 -19.00 63.15 9.51
CA ASP A 906 -19.66 63.42 8.22
C ASP A 906 -20.84 62.45 7.93
N VAL A 907 -21.78 62.35 8.88
CA VAL A 907 -22.93 61.43 8.79
C VAL A 907 -24.19 62.17 8.35
N ARG A 908 -24.89 61.64 7.35
CA ARG A 908 -26.17 62.18 6.89
C ARG A 908 -27.34 61.42 7.49
N PHE A 909 -28.18 62.10 8.24
CA PHE A 909 -29.49 61.58 8.62
C PHE A 909 -30.50 61.85 7.50
N GLU A 910 -31.04 60.78 6.88
CA GLU A 910 -31.95 60.87 5.74
C GLU A 910 -33.39 60.56 6.17
N PRO A 911 -34.38 61.39 5.82
CA PRO A 911 -35.79 61.10 6.09
C PRO A 911 -36.33 60.02 5.15
N ASN A 912 -37.28 59.23 5.65
CA ASN A 912 -37.98 58.17 4.93
C ASN A 912 -39.42 58.18 5.44
N ASP A 913 -40.42 58.21 4.56
CA ASP A 913 -41.84 58.47 4.87
C ASP A 913 -42.31 57.78 6.17
N SER A 914 -42.34 58.52 7.29
CA SER A 914 -42.51 57.99 8.66
C SER A 914 -43.46 58.87 9.49
N GLU A 915 -44.01 58.30 10.56
CA GLU A 915 -45.01 58.96 11.44
C GLU A 915 -44.40 60.01 12.39
N LEU A 916 -43.12 59.89 12.73
CA LEU A 916 -42.39 60.82 13.61
C LEU A 916 -41.43 61.70 12.82
N GLU A 917 -41.01 62.79 13.46
CA GLU A 917 -39.96 63.67 12.96
C GLU A 917 -38.59 62.95 12.99
N LEU A 918 -37.70 63.22 12.02
CA LEU A 918 -36.43 62.49 11.87
C LEU A 918 -35.60 62.43 13.18
N LEU A 919 -35.50 63.55 13.90
CA LEU A 919 -34.67 63.66 15.10
C LEU A 919 -35.27 62.93 16.32
N ASP A 920 -36.55 62.57 16.30
CA ASP A 920 -37.19 61.84 17.41
C ASP A 920 -36.68 60.39 17.55
N TYR A 921 -36.03 59.88 16.49
CA TYR A 921 -35.43 58.55 16.43
C TYR A 921 -34.03 58.47 17.05
N PHE A 922 -33.39 59.60 17.36
CA PHE A 922 -31.98 59.65 17.75
C PHE A 922 -31.81 60.22 19.16
N LEU A 923 -31.23 59.45 20.07
CA LEU A 923 -30.85 59.93 21.39
C LEU A 923 -29.45 60.55 21.34
N PHE A 924 -29.38 61.87 21.19
CA PHE A 924 -28.12 62.60 21.34
C PHE A 924 -27.93 63.00 22.82
N ARG A 925 -27.02 62.30 23.51
CA ARG A 925 -26.68 62.56 24.92
C ARG A 925 -25.17 62.63 25.09
N GLU A 926 -24.64 63.81 25.38
CA GLU A 926 -23.18 64.04 25.42
C GLU A 926 -22.44 63.63 24.14
N THR A 927 -23.16 63.58 23.01
CA THR A 927 -22.61 63.27 21.69
C THR A 927 -21.67 64.38 21.24
N ASP A 928 -20.50 63.99 20.73
CA ASP A 928 -19.58 64.89 20.06
C ASP A 928 -19.92 64.98 18.57
N PHE A 929 -19.99 66.18 18.03
CA PHE A 929 -20.35 66.43 16.63
C PHE A 929 -19.13 66.87 15.81
N ASP A 930 -17.94 66.38 16.17
CA ASP A 930 -16.66 66.72 15.56
C ASP A 930 -16.64 66.41 14.05
N GLY A 931 -16.77 67.40 13.17
CA GLY A 931 -16.86 67.17 11.72
C GLY A 931 -18.25 67.19 11.12
N PHE A 932 -19.31 67.33 11.93
CA PHE A 932 -20.70 67.21 11.45
C PHE A 932 -21.22 68.45 10.70
N ASP A 933 -21.71 68.22 9.48
CA ASP A 933 -22.31 69.28 8.66
C ASP A 933 -23.79 69.55 9.01
N PHE A 934 -24.00 70.43 9.99
CA PHE A 934 -25.35 70.92 10.33
C PHE A 934 -26.07 71.68 9.20
N SER A 935 -25.40 72.11 8.13
CA SER A 935 -26.00 72.91 7.06
C SER A 935 -27.03 72.11 6.24
N GLU A 936 -26.81 70.82 6.06
CA GLU A 936 -27.71 69.90 5.35
C GLU A 936 -28.99 69.61 6.14
N HIS A 937 -29.00 69.79 7.46
CA HIS A 937 -30.14 69.52 8.34
C HIS A 937 -30.81 70.78 8.90
N LEU A 938 -30.49 71.98 8.41
CA LEU A 938 -31.02 73.26 8.96
C LEU A 938 -32.55 73.36 8.92
N GLU A 939 -33.19 72.82 7.89
CA GLU A 939 -34.65 72.83 7.76
C GLU A 939 -35.30 71.94 8.83
N LEU A 940 -34.75 70.73 9.03
CA LEU A 940 -35.18 69.78 10.04
C LEU A 940 -34.96 70.32 11.46
N LEU A 941 -33.78 70.86 11.74
CA LEU A 941 -33.45 71.48 13.03
C LEU A 941 -34.37 72.67 13.32
N SER A 942 -34.66 73.50 12.32
CA SER A 942 -35.60 74.62 12.49
C SER A 942 -37.04 74.15 12.72
N ARG A 943 -37.46 73.04 12.09
CA ARG A 943 -38.80 72.45 12.27
C ARG A 943 -38.99 71.91 13.69
N ASN A 944 -37.95 71.32 14.28
CA ASN A 944 -37.96 70.80 15.65
C ASN A 944 -37.56 71.84 16.72
N ASP A 945 -37.68 73.14 16.47
CA ASP A 945 -37.25 74.24 17.38
C ASP A 945 -35.81 74.06 17.91
N TRP A 946 -34.89 73.52 17.11
CA TRP A 946 -33.51 73.22 17.49
C TRP A 946 -33.40 72.26 18.68
N ASN A 947 -34.39 71.39 18.86
CA ASN A 947 -34.38 70.32 19.83
C ASN A 947 -33.66 69.09 19.26
N ILE A 948 -32.50 68.75 19.81
CA ILE A 948 -31.73 67.55 19.43
C ILE A 948 -31.71 66.48 20.53
N HIS A 949 -32.50 66.62 21.59
CA HIS A 949 -32.54 65.65 22.70
C HIS A 949 -33.90 64.98 22.85
N GLY A 950 -34.81 65.19 21.89
CA GLY A 950 -36.10 64.51 21.84
C GLY A 950 -35.88 63.06 21.42
N PHE A 951 -36.33 62.11 22.24
CA PHE A 951 -36.18 60.69 21.96
C PHE A 951 -37.48 59.96 22.27
N LYS A 952 -38.09 59.37 21.23
CA LYS A 952 -39.48 58.86 21.27
C LYS A 952 -39.60 57.35 21.43
N TYR A 953 -38.50 56.63 21.62
CA TYR A 953 -38.48 55.18 21.82
C TYR A 953 -39.49 54.67 22.86
N HIS A 954 -39.61 55.36 24.00
CA HIS A 954 -40.51 54.98 25.09
C HIS A 954 -42.01 55.00 24.73
N GLU A 955 -42.39 55.66 23.64
CA GLU A 955 -43.77 55.65 23.14
C GLU A 955 -44.11 54.36 22.37
N PHE A 956 -43.10 53.58 21.99
CA PHE A 956 -43.22 52.38 21.14
C PHE A 956 -42.74 51.11 21.86
N ALA A 957 -41.76 51.21 22.76
CA ALA A 957 -41.24 50.08 23.52
C ALA A 957 -42.11 49.76 24.74
N ALA A 958 -42.48 48.49 24.90
CA ALA A 958 -43.22 48.03 26.07
C ALA A 958 -42.38 48.22 27.35
N ASP A 959 -43.00 48.75 28.41
CA ASP A 959 -42.42 48.80 29.76
C ASP A 959 -41.18 49.71 29.94
N THR A 960 -41.09 50.80 29.18
CA THR A 960 -39.99 51.80 29.33
C THR A 960 -40.50 53.15 29.86
N ASP A 961 -39.83 53.69 30.89
CA ASP A 961 -40.11 55.03 31.42
C ASP A 961 -39.65 56.13 30.45
N GLU A 962 -40.34 57.29 30.45
CA GLU A 962 -39.91 58.47 29.69
C GLU A 962 -38.49 58.88 30.10
N LEU A 963 -37.57 58.98 29.15
CA LEU A 963 -36.17 59.33 29.40
C LEU A 963 -36.06 60.82 29.82
N VAL A 964 -35.95 61.06 31.13
CA VAL A 964 -35.76 62.42 31.67
C VAL A 964 -34.27 62.76 31.80
N LEU A 965 -33.74 63.51 30.83
CA LEU A 965 -32.37 64.03 30.86
C LEU A 965 -32.24 65.26 31.79
N ASP A 966 -31.25 65.25 32.67
CA ASP A 966 -31.05 66.36 33.59
C ASP A 966 -30.49 67.62 32.89
N PRO A 967 -30.72 68.83 33.43
CA PRO A 967 -30.29 70.06 32.79
C PRO A 967 -28.77 70.22 32.60
N ALA A 968 -27.93 69.52 33.37
CA ALA A 968 -26.48 69.59 33.20
C ALA A 968 -26.01 68.75 32.00
N THR A 969 -26.55 67.55 31.84
CA THR A 969 -26.32 66.70 30.66
C THR A 969 -26.77 67.41 29.38
N LEU A 970 -27.94 68.06 29.40
CA LEU A 970 -28.41 68.85 28.25
C LEU A 970 -27.54 70.08 27.98
N GLU A 971 -27.08 70.81 29.01
CA GLU A 971 -26.13 71.91 28.80
C GLU A 971 -24.86 71.43 28.09
N ARG A 972 -24.31 70.28 28.48
CA ARG A 972 -23.11 69.71 27.85
C ARG A 972 -23.39 69.29 26.41
N THR A 973 -24.50 68.60 26.16
CA THR A 973 -24.94 68.17 24.83
C THR A 973 -25.04 69.36 23.86
N TYR A 974 -25.74 70.42 24.25
CA TYR A 974 -25.84 71.63 23.42
C TYR A 974 -24.53 72.43 23.33
N LEU A 975 -23.67 72.38 24.35
CA LEU A 975 -22.35 72.99 24.29
C LEU A 975 -21.47 72.31 23.24
N MET A 976 -21.48 70.97 23.19
CA MET A 976 -20.72 70.18 22.22
C MET A 976 -21.25 70.45 20.80
N ALA A 977 -22.56 70.33 20.57
CA ALA A 977 -23.18 70.67 19.28
C ALA A 977 -22.88 72.11 18.81
N LYS A 978 -22.92 73.09 19.74
CA LYS A 978 -22.58 74.49 19.44
C LYS A 978 -21.11 74.66 19.06
N ASN A 979 -20.20 74.06 19.82
CA ASN A 979 -18.76 74.20 19.56
C ASN A 979 -18.42 73.67 18.17
N SER A 980 -18.93 72.49 17.83
CA SER A 980 -18.81 71.92 16.48
C SER A 980 -19.42 72.84 15.41
N ALA A 981 -20.68 73.28 15.56
CA ALA A 981 -21.32 74.14 14.57
C ALA A 981 -20.56 75.46 14.31
N ASN A 982 -19.86 76.00 15.31
CA ASN A 982 -19.05 77.20 15.13
C ASN A 982 -17.71 76.92 14.42
N GLU A 983 -17.11 75.76 14.66
CA GLU A 983 -15.86 75.34 14.03
C GLU A 983 -15.98 75.25 12.51
N PHE A 984 -17.11 74.72 12.01
CA PHE A 984 -17.41 74.60 10.57
C PHE A 984 -18.06 75.85 9.97
N GLY A 985 -18.20 76.94 10.74
CA GLY A 985 -18.77 78.19 10.26
C GLY A 985 -20.29 78.17 10.04
N HIS A 986 -21.02 77.21 10.62
CA HIS A 986 -22.48 77.09 10.55
C HIS A 986 -23.17 78.05 11.52
N ARG A 987 -23.04 79.36 11.23
CA ARG A 987 -23.44 80.47 12.11
C ARG A 987 -24.87 80.38 12.64
N LYS A 988 -25.83 79.91 11.82
CA LYS A 988 -27.25 79.79 12.21
C LYS A 988 -27.41 78.71 13.30
N ALA A 989 -26.84 77.53 13.10
CA ALA A 989 -26.88 76.44 14.07
C ALA A 989 -26.11 76.77 15.35
N GLY A 990 -24.90 77.33 15.21
CA GLY A 990 -24.09 77.77 16.35
C GLY A 990 -24.80 78.81 17.24
N SER A 991 -25.53 79.77 16.64
CA SER A 991 -26.31 80.77 17.39
C SER A 991 -27.48 80.15 18.16
N GLU A 992 -28.25 79.25 17.53
CA GLU A 992 -29.44 78.64 18.15
C GLU A 992 -29.06 77.59 19.20
N PHE A 993 -28.02 76.77 18.97
CA PHE A 993 -27.47 75.88 20.00
C PHE A 993 -26.85 76.66 21.17
N TYR A 994 -26.21 77.81 20.93
CA TYR A 994 -25.76 78.71 21.99
C TYR A 994 -26.94 79.21 22.85
N ILE A 995 -28.07 79.53 22.24
CA ILE A 995 -29.28 79.90 22.99
C ILE A 995 -29.77 78.72 23.84
N LYS A 996 -29.84 77.50 23.27
CA LYS A 996 -30.26 76.29 24.00
C LYS A 996 -29.30 75.95 25.15
N GLU A 997 -27.98 75.95 24.93
CA GLU A 997 -26.94 75.81 25.96
C GLU A 997 -27.22 76.74 27.14
N PHE A 998 -27.44 78.02 26.88
CA PHE A 998 -27.67 79.00 27.94
C PHE A 998 -29.04 78.85 28.62
N ILE A 999 -30.07 78.39 27.92
CA ILE A 999 -31.36 78.02 28.50
C ILE A 999 -31.18 76.87 29.49
N TYR A 1000 -30.45 75.82 29.14
CA TYR A 1000 -30.20 74.68 30.02
C TYR A 1000 -29.24 75.03 31.15
N ARG A 1001 -28.20 75.85 30.91
CA ARG A 1001 -27.39 76.46 31.96
C ARG A 1001 -28.23 77.25 32.96
N ARG A 1002 -29.25 77.98 32.49
CA ARG A 1002 -30.20 78.68 33.35
C ARG A 1002 -31.07 77.69 34.13
N LYS A 1003 -31.62 76.65 33.50
CA LYS A 1003 -32.39 75.59 34.18
C LYS A 1003 -31.54 74.87 35.23
N LYS A 1004 -30.29 74.54 34.93
CA LYS A 1004 -29.30 73.97 35.86
C LYS A 1004 -29.08 74.86 37.09
N ASN A 1005 -28.76 76.14 36.89
CA ASN A 1005 -28.58 77.07 38.00
C ASN A 1005 -29.89 77.32 38.78
N LYS A 1006 -31.05 77.25 38.12
CA LYS A 1006 -32.36 77.33 38.77
C LYS A 1006 -32.59 76.13 39.69
N ALA A 1007 -32.30 74.91 39.21
CA ALA A 1007 -32.38 73.70 40.01
C ALA A 1007 -31.48 73.79 41.25
N VAL A 1008 -30.21 74.19 41.09
CA VAL A 1008 -29.27 74.39 42.20
C VAL A 1008 -29.74 75.49 43.17
N PHE A 1009 -30.34 76.57 42.66
CA PHE A 1009 -30.92 77.64 43.51
C PHE A 1009 -32.13 77.17 44.33
N GLN A 1010 -32.99 76.36 43.71
CA GLN A 1010 -34.23 75.86 44.32
C GLN A 1010 -33.99 74.64 45.22
N ASP A 1011 -32.86 73.95 45.06
CA ASP A 1011 -32.47 72.83 45.90
C ASP A 1011 -32.19 73.30 47.33
N GLY A 1012 -33.01 72.83 48.27
CA GLY A 1012 -32.90 73.16 49.69
C GLY A 1012 -31.70 72.50 50.37
N SER A 1013 -31.07 71.50 49.75
CA SER A 1013 -29.94 70.74 50.30
C SER A 1013 -28.58 71.40 50.06
N VAL A 1014 -28.49 72.34 49.11
CA VAL A 1014 -27.25 73.05 48.75
C VAL A 1014 -26.98 74.23 49.69
N ASP A 1015 -25.71 74.50 50.00
CA ASP A 1015 -25.31 75.59 50.89
C ASP A 1015 -25.73 76.97 50.39
N THR A 1016 -25.98 77.89 51.32
CA THR A 1016 -26.53 79.22 51.03
C THR A 1016 -25.61 80.05 50.12
N GLN A 1017 -24.29 79.89 50.20
CA GLN A 1017 -23.35 80.67 49.37
C GLN A 1017 -23.38 80.20 47.91
N SER A 1018 -23.41 78.89 47.68
CA SER A 1018 -23.56 78.30 46.36
C SER A 1018 -24.93 78.61 45.75
N ARG A 1019 -26.00 78.60 46.54
CA ARG A 1019 -27.34 79.02 46.11
C ARG A 1019 -27.41 80.49 45.74
N LEU A 1020 -26.76 81.38 46.49
CA LEU A 1020 -26.71 82.82 46.18
C LEU A 1020 -25.89 83.10 44.91
N LYS A 1021 -24.79 82.37 44.71
CA LYS A 1021 -24.02 82.42 43.45
C LYS A 1021 -24.85 81.89 42.28
N ALA A 1022 -25.54 80.77 42.46
CA ALA A 1022 -26.42 80.19 41.45
C ALA A 1022 -27.61 81.11 41.12
N SER A 1023 -28.20 81.79 42.10
CA SER A 1023 -29.27 82.77 41.88
C SER A 1023 -28.76 84.00 41.14
N GLY A 1024 -27.55 84.47 41.45
CA GLY A 1024 -26.89 85.57 40.73
C GLY A 1024 -26.59 85.20 39.28
N LYS A 1025 -26.04 83.99 39.04
CA LYS A 1025 -25.81 83.46 37.69
C LYS A 1025 -27.13 83.26 36.94
N TRP A 1026 -28.16 82.71 37.58
CA TRP A 1026 -29.48 82.50 37.00
C TRP A 1026 -30.15 83.83 36.60
N PHE A 1027 -30.18 84.81 37.51
CA PHE A 1027 -30.77 86.13 37.25
C PHE A 1027 -29.97 86.91 36.21
N GLY A 1028 -28.63 86.88 36.30
CA GLY A 1028 -27.75 87.51 35.32
C GLY A 1028 -27.94 86.93 33.92
N ASN A 1029 -28.05 85.60 33.80
CA ASN A 1029 -28.37 84.97 32.51
C ASN A 1029 -29.78 85.34 32.03
N TRP A 1030 -30.76 85.34 32.92
CA TRP A 1030 -32.12 85.76 32.56
C TRP A 1030 -32.14 87.20 32.04
N LEU A 1031 -31.44 88.13 32.70
CA LEU A 1031 -31.33 89.52 32.27
C LEU A 1031 -30.67 89.61 30.89
N LEU A 1032 -29.54 88.92 30.65
CA LEU A 1032 -28.87 88.90 29.35
C LEU A 1032 -29.76 88.33 28.23
N TYR A 1033 -30.58 87.32 28.52
CA TYR A 1033 -31.55 86.80 27.56
C TYR A 1033 -32.60 87.86 27.19
N GLU A 1034 -33.25 88.48 28.17
CA GLU A 1034 -34.30 89.47 27.91
C GLU A 1034 -33.74 90.73 27.25
N THR A 1035 -32.55 91.19 27.67
CA THR A 1035 -31.99 92.45 27.17
C THR A 1035 -31.40 92.36 25.77
N CYS A 1036 -30.62 91.30 25.50
CA CYS A 1036 -29.88 91.19 24.24
C CYS A 1036 -29.98 89.81 23.59
N GLY A 1037 -30.80 88.90 24.10
CA GLY A 1037 -30.87 87.52 23.62
C GLY A 1037 -29.52 86.82 23.73
N TYR A 1038 -28.81 87.02 24.84
CA TYR A 1038 -27.42 86.59 25.05
C TYR A 1038 -26.39 87.19 24.08
N GLY A 1039 -26.72 88.31 23.44
CA GLY A 1039 -25.86 88.98 22.46
C GLY A 1039 -26.11 88.57 21.01
N GLU A 1040 -27.11 87.72 20.75
CA GLU A 1040 -27.45 87.26 19.39
C GLU A 1040 -28.56 88.09 18.74
N ARG A 1041 -29.33 88.88 19.52
CA ARG A 1041 -30.54 89.59 19.05
C ARG A 1041 -30.40 91.12 19.12
N LEU A 1042 -29.72 91.70 18.12
CA LEU A 1042 -29.39 93.15 18.02
C LEU A 1042 -30.56 94.10 18.31
N TRP A 1043 -31.73 93.84 17.72
CA TRP A 1043 -32.89 94.73 17.85
C TRP A 1043 -33.37 94.88 19.30
N ARG A 1044 -33.18 93.86 20.16
CA ARG A 1044 -33.55 93.97 21.59
C ARG A 1044 -32.78 95.09 22.31
N ILE A 1045 -31.49 95.27 21.98
CA ILE A 1045 -30.65 96.30 22.59
C ILE A 1045 -31.08 97.69 22.15
N VAL A 1046 -31.39 97.87 20.87
CA VAL A 1046 -31.84 99.16 20.32
C VAL A 1046 -33.13 99.62 21.02
N TYR A 1047 -34.08 98.71 21.23
CA TYR A 1047 -35.31 99.01 21.96
C TYR A 1047 -35.04 99.42 23.41
N ILE A 1048 -34.10 98.75 24.09
CA ILE A 1048 -33.75 99.05 25.49
C ILE A 1048 -32.99 100.38 25.62
N SER A 1049 -32.07 100.70 24.71
CA SER A 1049 -31.37 101.99 24.71
C SER A 1049 -32.34 103.16 24.54
N GLY A 1050 -33.33 103.02 23.66
CA GLY A 1050 -34.42 104.00 23.52
C GLY A 1050 -35.22 104.16 24.81
N LEU A 1051 -35.52 103.04 25.50
CA LEU A 1051 -36.23 103.06 26.78
C LEU A 1051 -35.44 103.79 27.88
N VAL A 1052 -34.12 103.60 27.95
CA VAL A 1052 -33.25 104.27 28.94
C VAL A 1052 -33.23 105.78 28.74
N VAL A 1053 -33.00 106.26 27.51
CA VAL A 1053 -32.96 107.70 27.19
C VAL A 1053 -34.29 108.38 27.57
N VAL A 1054 -35.41 107.79 27.19
CA VAL A 1054 -36.73 108.37 27.54
C VAL A 1054 -36.94 108.40 29.06
N THR A 1055 -36.53 107.33 29.75
CA THR A 1055 -36.68 107.24 31.20
C THR A 1055 -35.81 108.28 31.93
N TRP A 1056 -34.58 108.51 31.47
CA TRP A 1056 -33.67 109.48 32.10
C TRP A 1056 -34.06 110.93 31.82
N ALA A 1057 -34.57 111.24 30.63
CA ALA A 1057 -35.16 112.54 30.32
C ALA A 1057 -36.24 112.93 31.34
N LEU A 1058 -37.12 111.98 31.67
CA LEU A 1058 -38.16 112.16 32.70
C LEU A 1058 -37.55 112.38 34.09
N LEU A 1059 -36.49 111.63 34.45
CA LEU A 1059 -35.79 111.82 35.71
C LEU A 1059 -35.15 113.21 35.82
N TYR A 1060 -34.54 113.75 34.75
CA TYR A 1060 -33.99 115.11 34.77
C TYR A 1060 -35.09 116.16 34.92
N ALA A 1061 -36.20 116.03 34.21
CA ALA A 1061 -37.30 117.00 34.27
C ALA A 1061 -37.99 117.05 35.65
N THR A 1062 -38.03 115.91 36.36
CA THR A 1062 -38.81 115.74 37.61
C THR A 1062 -37.96 115.78 38.88
N VAL A 1063 -36.78 115.15 38.89
CA VAL A 1063 -35.98 114.97 40.12
C VAL A 1063 -35.01 116.14 40.33
N THR A 1064 -34.45 116.69 39.25
CA THR A 1064 -33.27 117.56 39.35
C THR A 1064 -33.55 119.06 39.41
N ARG A 1065 -34.80 119.46 39.16
CA ARG A 1065 -35.25 120.86 39.09
C ARG A 1065 -34.51 121.75 38.07
N GLY A 1066 -33.69 121.21 37.17
CA GLY A 1066 -33.14 121.95 36.02
C GLY A 1066 -31.62 121.89 35.79
N THR A 1067 -31.18 122.45 34.67
CA THR A 1067 -29.77 122.50 34.20
C THR A 1067 -29.36 123.95 33.83
N ARG A 1068 -28.08 124.33 33.97
CA ARG A 1068 -27.59 125.70 33.65
C ARG A 1068 -26.36 125.70 32.72
N GLY A 1069 -26.28 126.70 31.82
CA GLY A 1069 -25.11 127.02 30.98
C GLY A 1069 -24.94 128.54 30.74
N PRO A 1070 -23.79 129.03 30.24
CA PRO A 1070 -23.53 130.47 30.07
C PRO A 1070 -24.37 131.06 28.94
N GLY A 1071 -25.20 132.07 29.26
CA GLY A 1071 -26.03 132.79 28.29
C GLY A 1071 -27.40 132.17 28.03
N SER A 1072 -28.38 132.45 28.91
CA SER A 1072 -29.85 132.27 28.75
C SER A 1072 -30.45 130.86 28.57
N ILE A 1073 -29.65 129.79 28.50
CA ILE A 1073 -30.18 128.42 28.52
C ILE A 1073 -30.24 127.93 29.97
N THR A 1074 -31.32 128.30 30.65
CA THR A 1074 -31.65 127.84 32.00
C THR A 1074 -33.07 127.29 31.99
N THR A 1075 -33.20 125.98 32.15
CA THR A 1075 -34.48 125.28 32.28
C THR A 1075 -34.77 125.07 33.74
N GLU A 1076 -35.84 125.67 34.25
CA GLU A 1076 -36.42 125.32 35.55
C GLU A 1076 -37.24 124.03 35.35
N GLY A 1077 -37.11 123.05 36.26
CA GLY A 1077 -37.87 121.80 36.21
C GLY A 1077 -39.33 121.96 36.65
N PHE A 1078 -40.13 120.90 36.57
CA PHE A 1078 -41.55 120.97 36.95
C PHE A 1078 -41.75 121.00 38.47
N ASP A 1079 -42.53 121.96 38.96
CA ASP A 1079 -42.98 121.96 40.36
C ASP A 1079 -44.04 120.87 40.62
N THR A 1080 -44.84 120.50 39.61
CA THR A 1080 -45.90 119.48 39.73
C THR A 1080 -46.10 118.69 38.44
N VAL A 1081 -46.49 117.41 38.58
CA VAL A 1081 -46.62 116.44 37.47
C VAL A 1081 -47.65 116.86 36.42
N ALA A 1082 -48.61 117.73 36.77
CA ALA A 1082 -49.56 118.30 35.80
C ALA A 1082 -48.90 119.23 34.76
N GLY A 1083 -47.73 119.81 35.06
CA GLY A 1083 -47.01 120.73 34.16
C GLY A 1083 -46.40 120.06 32.93
N ILE A 1084 -46.24 118.73 32.93
CA ILE A 1084 -45.62 117.98 31.82
C ILE A 1084 -46.35 118.18 30.50
N VAL A 1085 -47.68 118.25 30.54
CA VAL A 1085 -48.54 118.35 29.36
C VAL A 1085 -48.88 119.79 28.96
N SER A 1086 -48.34 120.79 29.65
CA SER A 1086 -48.49 122.17 29.17
C SER A 1086 -47.59 122.41 27.95
N PRO A 1087 -47.90 123.42 27.13
CA PRO A 1087 -47.03 123.81 26.01
C PRO A 1087 -45.61 124.15 26.49
N GLU A 1088 -45.49 124.81 27.64
CA GLU A 1088 -44.20 125.07 28.28
C GLU A 1088 -43.53 123.77 28.74
N GLY A 1089 -44.30 122.81 29.25
CA GLY A 1089 -43.76 121.53 29.72
C GLY A 1089 -43.22 120.63 28.60
N ILE A 1090 -43.88 120.61 27.45
CA ILE A 1090 -43.38 119.86 26.30
C ILE A 1090 -42.03 120.43 25.84
N GLN A 1091 -41.86 121.76 25.91
CA GLN A 1091 -40.56 122.37 25.64
C GLN A 1091 -39.50 121.96 26.68
N ILE A 1092 -39.86 121.86 27.96
CA ILE A 1092 -38.97 121.38 29.02
C ILE A 1092 -38.58 119.90 28.80
N LEU A 1093 -39.52 119.05 28.42
CA LEU A 1093 -39.25 117.65 28.10
C LEU A 1093 -38.39 117.50 26.85
N GLY A 1094 -38.62 118.30 25.82
CA GLY A 1094 -37.75 118.31 24.64
C GLY A 1094 -36.31 118.68 24.99
N ARG A 1095 -36.12 119.67 25.87
CA ARG A 1095 -34.78 120.08 26.34
C ARG A 1095 -34.13 119.04 27.24
N THR A 1096 -34.88 118.37 28.11
CA THR A 1096 -34.35 117.32 29.01
C THR A 1096 -34.14 115.99 28.30
N LEU A 1097 -34.91 115.67 27.27
CA LEU A 1097 -34.67 114.54 26.37
C LEU A 1097 -33.46 114.78 25.48
N TYR A 1098 -33.28 116.00 24.98
CA TYR A 1098 -32.04 116.40 24.31
C TYR A 1098 -30.84 116.22 25.24
N PHE A 1099 -30.95 116.66 26.49
CA PHE A 1099 -29.89 116.48 27.48
C PHE A 1099 -29.61 115.00 27.77
N SER A 1100 -30.65 114.19 28.00
CA SER A 1100 -30.52 112.75 28.22
C SER A 1100 -29.89 112.04 27.02
N LEU A 1101 -30.30 112.36 25.79
CA LEU A 1101 -29.73 111.76 24.59
C LEU A 1101 -28.24 112.12 24.41
N VAL A 1102 -27.88 113.39 24.57
CA VAL A 1102 -26.49 113.87 24.46
C VAL A 1102 -25.62 113.31 25.61
N THR A 1103 -26.22 113.06 26.78
CA THR A 1103 -25.55 112.46 27.95
C THR A 1103 -25.37 110.95 27.77
N PHE A 1104 -26.41 110.23 27.34
CA PHE A 1104 -26.38 108.80 27.03
C PHE A 1104 -25.35 108.47 25.94
N THR A 1105 -25.27 109.31 24.92
CA THR A 1105 -24.28 109.17 23.83
C THR A 1105 -22.91 109.73 24.18
N THR A 1106 -22.76 110.35 25.35
CA THR A 1106 -21.51 110.98 25.85
C THR A 1106 -20.95 112.09 24.97
N LEU A 1107 -21.76 112.60 24.01
CA LEU A 1107 -21.39 113.69 23.11
C LEU A 1107 -21.05 114.99 23.87
N GLY A 1108 -21.79 115.27 24.96
CA GLY A 1108 -21.48 116.32 25.92
C GLY A 1108 -21.03 117.66 25.32
N TYR A 1109 -21.84 118.31 24.47
CA TYR A 1109 -21.52 119.60 23.81
C TYR A 1109 -21.15 120.74 24.77
N GLY A 1110 -21.44 120.59 26.07
CA GLY A 1110 -21.08 121.53 27.12
C GLY A 1110 -22.01 122.74 27.22
N ASP A 1111 -23.04 122.80 26.36
CA ASP A 1111 -24.11 123.80 26.33
C ASP A 1111 -25.09 123.64 27.51
N VAL A 1112 -25.26 122.42 27.99
CA VAL A 1112 -26.10 122.08 29.16
C VAL A 1112 -25.28 121.31 30.19
N GLN A 1113 -25.20 121.83 31.41
CA GLN A 1113 -24.49 121.17 32.51
C GLN A 1113 -25.44 120.76 33.66
N PRO A 1114 -25.23 119.56 34.25
CA PRO A 1114 -26.00 119.11 35.39
C PRO A 1114 -25.67 119.93 36.64
N VAL A 1115 -26.70 120.51 37.23
CA VAL A 1115 -26.58 121.35 38.44
C VAL A 1115 -26.99 120.53 39.65
N GLY A 1116 -26.08 120.42 40.61
CA GLY A 1116 -26.33 119.73 41.87
C GLY A 1116 -25.97 118.24 41.88
N PRO A 1117 -25.85 117.66 43.08
CA PRO A 1117 -25.31 116.30 43.25
C PRO A 1117 -26.20 115.23 42.62
N VAL A 1118 -27.54 115.37 42.71
CA VAL A 1118 -28.48 114.38 42.17
C VAL A 1118 -28.45 114.35 40.64
N ALA A 1119 -28.48 115.52 39.99
CA ALA A 1119 -28.40 115.61 38.53
C ALA A 1119 -27.06 115.09 38.00
N ARG A 1120 -25.96 115.45 38.67
CA ARG A 1120 -24.61 114.99 38.31
C ARG A 1120 -24.48 113.48 38.45
N THR A 1121 -25.06 112.90 39.50
CA THR A 1121 -25.05 111.43 39.70
C THR A 1121 -25.88 110.73 38.63
N LEU A 1122 -27.09 111.23 38.32
CA LEU A 1122 -27.93 110.68 37.25
C LEU A 1122 -27.26 110.78 35.88
N ALA A 1123 -26.60 111.90 35.58
CA ALA A 1123 -25.83 112.10 34.35
C ALA A 1123 -24.61 111.20 34.25
N SER A 1124 -23.87 111.01 35.34
CA SER A 1124 -22.77 110.04 35.37
C SER A 1124 -23.28 108.60 35.19
N LEU A 1125 -24.39 108.21 35.82
CA LEU A 1125 -24.99 106.88 35.66
C LEU A 1125 -25.53 106.65 34.25
N GLU A 1126 -26.19 107.65 33.66
CA GLU A 1126 -26.70 107.56 32.29
C GLU A 1126 -25.58 107.45 31.27
N SER A 1127 -24.56 108.31 31.39
CA SER A 1127 -23.39 108.27 30.53
C SER A 1127 -22.68 106.93 30.64
N PHE A 1128 -22.62 106.33 31.84
CA PHE A 1128 -22.08 104.99 32.05
C PHE A 1128 -22.95 103.89 31.41
N ILE A 1129 -24.26 103.88 31.65
CA ILE A 1129 -25.20 102.89 31.07
C ILE A 1129 -25.27 103.02 29.55
N GLY A 1130 -25.28 104.24 29.04
CA GLY A 1130 -25.30 104.53 27.60
C GLY A 1130 -24.02 104.10 26.91
N ALA A 1131 -22.86 104.42 27.48
CA ALA A 1131 -21.59 103.90 27.01
C ALA A 1131 -21.57 102.36 26.98
N LEU A 1132 -22.15 101.70 28.00
CA LEU A 1132 -22.21 100.23 28.07
C LEU A 1132 -23.18 99.62 27.04
N LEU A 1133 -24.37 100.19 26.82
CA LEU A 1133 -25.32 99.72 25.82
C LEU A 1133 -24.86 99.99 24.39
N VAL A 1134 -24.23 101.14 24.14
CA VAL A 1134 -23.61 101.44 22.83
C VAL A 1134 -22.43 100.48 22.58
N ALA A 1135 -21.60 100.23 23.58
CA ALA A 1135 -20.56 99.21 23.50
C ALA A 1135 -21.16 97.82 23.22
N LEU A 1136 -22.31 97.49 23.81
CA LEU A 1136 -23.01 96.23 23.56
C LEU A 1136 -23.58 96.14 22.12
N VAL A 1137 -24.12 97.23 21.57
CA VAL A 1137 -24.56 97.29 20.15
C VAL A 1137 -23.38 97.05 19.22
N VAL A 1138 -22.25 97.73 19.47
CA VAL A 1138 -21.01 97.56 18.69
C VAL A 1138 -20.49 96.13 18.85
N PHE A 1139 -20.54 95.56 20.06
CA PHE A 1139 -20.16 94.18 20.32
C PHE A 1139 -21.02 93.18 19.53
N VAL A 1140 -22.36 93.34 19.54
CA VAL A 1140 -23.26 92.43 18.82
C VAL A 1140 -23.13 92.58 17.30
N ILE A 1141 -22.97 93.80 16.79
CA ILE A 1141 -22.71 94.02 15.35
C ILE A 1141 -21.35 93.44 14.96
N GLY A 1142 -20.31 93.68 15.76
CA GLY A 1142 -18.97 93.13 15.55
C GLY A 1142 -18.97 91.61 15.55
N ARG A 1143 -19.72 90.98 16.46
CA ARG A 1143 -19.89 89.53 16.53
C ARG A 1143 -20.73 88.95 15.39
N ARG A 1144 -21.65 89.73 14.79
CA ARG A 1144 -22.43 89.29 13.60
C ARG A 1144 -21.68 89.44 12.28
N MET A 1145 -20.73 90.38 12.20
CA MET A 1145 -19.91 90.62 11.01
C MET A 1145 -18.64 89.77 11.01
N ALA A 1146 -18.08 89.45 12.20
CA ALA A 1146 -17.15 88.34 12.38
C ALA A 1146 -17.85 87.03 12.01
#